data_AF-A0A2J6S6Y3-F1
#
_entry.id   AF-A0A2J6S6Y3-F1
#
_cell.length_a   1.000
_cell.length_b   1.000
_cell.length_c   1.000
_cell.angle_alpha   90.00
_cell.angle_beta   90.00
_cell.angle_gamma   90.00
#
_symmetry.space_group_name_H-M   'P 1'
#
loop_
_entity.id
_entity.type
_entity.pdbx_description
1 polymer ?
#
loop_
_entity_poly.entity_id
_entity_poly.type
_entity_poly.pdbx_seq_one_letter_code
_entity_poly.pdbx_strand_id
1 'polypeptide(L)'
;MTSISELLQAIRDVDIKDNSTGKYNFEGLSYQLTTGNKVGVPINDKDFLVLSPWPKWTIANPKPGSGSFPLEQGFKDVLKAGAEAAVSSGQKEVYIDITSLEGGLKEFFLDGSPDNSVAKTIADIVDGRLKDVTPVIRILIGCFSKKAIQDELKTMQQIFWKNDGGKLVPLVKNQKAVLHVGFYGPNLKIPDFISNILQGAVSGITRVLNVGLSGASWLFNHKFEQIDDRAAFVDMIHKTIISSPAGSWNHGKIVAVGGKTMMTGGMNPWSEYTSLKQPIIDLAIKITGDATISAHTYADYFWGYLEQPHPSDQNSFRRYINMSSSAQDLSAEWKGGNLSDRVTTAPAIKQPLQAVKTSCEGISVLTVSRVGDWHGALMTLQYPVMVLDAARDVMLNVHNLGNDALPKEKCEDIVKAIQALADDTAEDWLGVGLRETFKCSPAAWASRFAIQHAISKATRTVYLSNQMISLRGLQENNKTYETLKEMVNSYIKASEPKWDGIIWPFDLLLAIAKVLNRLKDSEVLEEGVFLVLTPNAGTGSGGYDDWKDKSTNIEIGTRIKNLLRGLNSTLTDDTARGIVRKKFKLRRISSAGIAGANLLHSKAYCVDSKLLYIGSDNLYPSYNEEHGVWIEDPTALAEWKKTYWHELWTKADLSLTSDEMSLDVLTKK
;
A
#
# COMPACT_ATOMS: atom_id res chain seq x y z
N MET A 1 0.07 21.88 -7.37
CA MET A 1 1.31 21.19 -6.96
C MET A 1 2.10 20.93 -8.22
N THR A 2 3.39 21.21 -8.20
CA THR A 2 4.22 21.29 -9.40
C THR A 2 5.50 20.48 -9.32
N SER A 3 5.91 19.99 -8.14
CA SER A 3 7.17 19.26 -7.93
C SER A 3 7.16 18.33 -6.70
N ILE A 4 8.17 17.47 -6.61
CA ILE A 4 8.42 16.55 -5.50
C ILE A 4 8.75 17.30 -4.20
N SER A 5 9.36 18.48 -4.29
CA SER A 5 9.70 19.33 -3.15
C SER A 5 8.46 19.94 -2.50
N GLU A 6 7.48 20.36 -3.30
CA GLU A 6 6.19 20.81 -2.77
C GLU A 6 5.44 19.67 -2.06
N LEU A 7 5.51 18.46 -2.61
CA LEU A 7 4.90 17.27 -1.99
C LEU A 7 5.58 16.93 -0.65
N LEU A 8 6.92 16.96 -0.60
CA LEU A 8 7.66 16.78 0.65
C LEU A 8 7.25 17.83 1.69
N GLN A 9 7.15 19.10 1.29
CA GLN A 9 6.76 20.16 2.21
C GLN A 9 5.36 19.91 2.77
N ALA A 10 4.41 19.50 1.94
CA ALA A 10 3.06 19.17 2.40
C ALA A 10 3.04 18.02 3.43
N ILE A 11 3.91 17.01 3.29
CA ILE A 11 4.03 15.93 4.29
C ILE A 11 4.62 16.48 5.59
N ARG A 12 5.66 17.33 5.51
CA ARG A 12 6.27 17.98 6.68
C ARG A 12 5.30 18.90 7.41
N ASP A 13 4.38 19.53 6.70
CA ASP A 13 3.37 20.42 7.30
C ASP A 13 2.37 19.64 8.18
N VAL A 14 2.21 18.34 7.95
CA VAL A 14 1.36 17.45 8.76
C VAL A 14 2.17 16.54 9.70
N ASP A 15 3.49 16.59 9.64
CA ASP A 15 4.38 15.88 10.55
C ASP A 15 4.64 16.66 11.84
N ILE A 16 4.83 15.94 12.94
CA ILE A 16 5.18 16.52 14.23
C ILE A 16 6.68 16.79 14.22
N LYS A 17 7.03 18.04 14.45
CA LYS A 17 8.42 18.48 14.60
C LYS A 17 8.81 18.47 16.07
N ASP A 18 9.87 17.74 16.41
CA ASP A 18 10.49 17.79 17.73
C ASP A 18 11.22 19.12 17.88
N ASN A 19 10.73 19.98 18.78
CA ASN A 19 11.28 21.30 19.04
C ASN A 19 12.71 21.27 19.61
N SER A 20 13.14 20.17 20.22
CA SER A 20 14.47 20.03 20.82
C SER A 20 15.54 19.64 19.80
N THR A 21 15.19 18.79 18.84
CA THR A 21 16.12 18.32 17.80
C THR A 21 15.94 19.02 16.46
N GLY A 22 14.81 19.72 16.27
CA GLY A 22 14.41 20.31 15.00
C GLY A 22 14.02 19.29 13.93
N LYS A 23 13.98 17.99 14.26
CA LYS A 23 13.67 16.90 13.33
C LYS A 23 12.17 16.60 13.31
N TYR A 24 11.72 16.12 12.17
CA TYR A 24 10.36 15.59 12.01
C TYR A 24 10.32 14.13 12.47
N ASN A 25 9.23 13.73 13.12
CA ASN A 25 9.12 12.42 13.76
C ASN A 25 9.17 11.25 12.76
N PHE A 26 8.62 11.43 11.56
CA PHE A 26 8.52 10.36 10.56
C PHE A 26 9.42 10.59 9.33
N GLU A 27 10.14 11.71 9.24
CA GLU A 27 11.16 11.90 8.21
C GLU A 27 12.35 10.96 8.43
N GLY A 28 12.77 10.28 7.38
CA GLY A 28 13.75 9.20 7.43
C GLY A 28 13.15 7.84 7.73
N LEU A 29 11.85 7.76 8.05
CA LEU A 29 11.14 6.52 8.33
C LEU A 29 9.96 6.29 7.39
N SER A 30 8.89 7.09 7.54
CA SER A 30 7.69 6.99 6.71
C SER A 30 7.83 7.78 5.42
N TYR A 31 8.67 8.82 5.41
CA TYR A 31 9.01 9.52 4.18
C TYR A 31 10.46 10.00 4.20
N GLN A 32 11.11 10.05 3.04
CA GLN A 32 12.46 10.60 2.91
C GLN A 32 12.69 11.04 1.47
N LEU A 33 13.08 12.31 1.29
CA LEU A 33 13.62 12.78 0.02
C LEU A 33 15.11 12.45 -0.04
N THR A 34 15.53 11.80 -1.12
CA THR A 34 16.93 11.50 -1.39
C THR A 34 17.32 12.04 -2.76
N THR A 35 18.59 12.42 -2.89
CA THR A 35 19.20 12.90 -4.15
C THR A 35 20.26 11.92 -4.62
N GLY A 36 20.72 12.02 -5.86
CA GLY A 36 21.77 11.13 -6.38
C GLY A 36 21.27 9.73 -6.75
N ASN A 37 19.96 9.59 -6.99
CA ASN A 37 19.37 8.33 -7.43
C ASN A 37 19.39 8.18 -8.95
N LYS A 38 19.19 6.96 -9.43
CA LYS A 38 18.93 6.66 -10.83
C LYS A 38 17.81 5.63 -10.91
N VAL A 39 16.86 5.83 -11.80
CA VAL A 39 15.92 4.76 -12.16
C VAL A 39 16.66 3.65 -12.91
N GLY A 40 16.36 2.40 -12.58
CA GLY A 40 17.03 1.23 -13.11
C GLY A 40 18.23 0.79 -12.29
N VAL A 41 18.88 -0.28 -12.75
CA VAL A 41 20.12 -0.81 -12.17
C VAL A 41 21.20 -0.93 -13.24
N PRO A 42 22.50 -0.83 -12.90
CA PRO A 42 23.61 -0.79 -13.87
C PRO A 42 23.65 -1.92 -14.90
N ILE A 43 23.11 -3.10 -14.57
CA ILE A 43 23.11 -4.26 -15.47
C ILE A 43 22.16 -4.07 -16.66
N ASN A 44 21.11 -3.24 -16.52
CA ASN A 44 20.13 -2.90 -17.56
C ASN A 44 19.52 -1.51 -17.27
N ASP A 45 20.31 -0.45 -17.41
CA ASP A 45 19.96 0.87 -16.86
C ASP A 45 18.80 1.59 -17.55
N LYS A 46 18.42 1.17 -18.76
CA LYS A 46 17.23 1.65 -19.49
C LYS A 46 15.96 0.87 -19.16
N ASP A 47 16.09 -0.30 -18.54
CA ASP A 47 14.97 -1.17 -18.16
C ASP A 47 14.66 -0.95 -16.68
N PHE A 48 14.09 0.21 -16.34
CA PHE A 48 13.79 0.54 -14.93
C PHE A 48 12.43 0.04 -14.46
N LEU A 49 11.51 -0.24 -15.39
CA LEU A 49 10.20 -0.79 -15.10
C LEU A 49 10.24 -2.31 -15.22
N VAL A 50 9.66 -2.98 -14.25
CA VAL A 50 9.40 -4.41 -14.31
C VAL A 50 7.91 -4.57 -14.54
N LEU A 51 7.52 -5.11 -15.68
CA LEU A 51 6.13 -5.26 -16.09
C LEU A 51 5.72 -6.73 -16.06
N SER A 52 4.61 -7.03 -15.37
CA SER A 52 4.00 -8.35 -15.37
C SER A 52 2.74 -8.31 -16.24
N PRO A 53 2.41 -9.40 -16.95
CA PRO A 53 3.17 -10.67 -17.07
C PRO A 53 4.24 -10.61 -18.17
N TRP A 54 4.26 -9.54 -18.98
CA TRP A 54 5.14 -9.41 -20.13
C TRP A 54 6.10 -8.23 -19.96
N PRO A 55 7.36 -8.36 -20.40
CA PRO A 55 8.31 -7.25 -20.38
C PRO A 55 7.91 -6.13 -21.36
N LYS A 56 7.05 -6.44 -22.34
CA LYS A 56 6.42 -5.51 -23.29
C LYS A 56 5.01 -6.00 -23.60
N TRP A 57 4.08 -5.10 -23.91
CA TRP A 57 2.67 -5.39 -24.24
C TRP A 57 2.43 -6.17 -25.55
N THR A 58 3.42 -6.91 -26.03
CA THR A 58 3.29 -7.75 -27.22
C THR A 58 2.51 -9.02 -26.90
N ILE A 59 1.41 -9.23 -27.64
CA ILE A 59 0.46 -10.38 -27.56
C ILE A 59 1.11 -11.73 -27.90
N ALA A 60 2.40 -11.77 -28.25
CA ALA A 60 3.09 -13.01 -28.55
C ALA A 60 3.19 -13.84 -27.26
N ASN A 61 2.25 -14.78 -27.08
CA ASN A 61 2.22 -15.82 -26.06
C ASN A 61 3.65 -16.23 -25.71
N PRO A 62 4.23 -15.75 -24.58
CA PRO A 62 5.49 -16.32 -24.13
C PRO A 62 5.19 -17.81 -23.91
N LYS A 63 5.93 -18.69 -24.60
CA LYS A 63 5.78 -20.12 -24.40
C LYS A 63 6.09 -20.37 -22.91
N PRO A 64 5.20 -21.05 -22.16
CA PRO A 64 5.52 -21.51 -20.82
C PRO A 64 6.88 -22.23 -20.84
N GLY A 65 7.81 -21.80 -19.98
CA GLY A 65 9.15 -22.39 -19.87
C GLY A 65 10.23 -21.89 -20.84
N SER A 66 10.06 -20.73 -21.51
CA SER A 66 11.06 -20.19 -22.46
C SER A 66 12.04 -19.13 -21.92
N GLY A 67 11.95 -18.72 -20.65
CA GLY A 67 12.84 -17.71 -20.05
C GLY A 67 12.37 -17.26 -18.66
N SER A 68 13.18 -16.49 -17.93
CA SER A 68 12.81 -15.91 -16.63
C SER A 68 11.64 -14.93 -16.77
N PHE A 69 10.68 -15.01 -15.86
CA PHE A 69 9.57 -14.06 -15.82
C PHE A 69 10.07 -12.65 -15.47
N PRO A 70 9.40 -11.58 -15.93
CA PRO A 70 9.86 -10.21 -15.68
C PRO A 70 10.12 -9.91 -14.19
N LEU A 71 9.23 -10.37 -13.30
CA LEU A 71 9.40 -10.20 -11.85
C LEU A 71 10.68 -10.89 -11.34
N GLU A 72 10.88 -12.16 -11.69
CA GLU A 72 12.09 -12.91 -11.31
C GLU A 72 13.34 -12.23 -11.87
N GLN A 73 13.31 -11.78 -13.12
CA GLN A 73 14.44 -11.13 -13.76
C GLN A 73 14.76 -9.80 -13.08
N GLY A 74 13.76 -8.98 -12.78
CA GLY A 74 13.90 -7.75 -12.01
C GLY A 74 14.53 -8.02 -10.63
N PHE A 75 14.08 -9.08 -9.96
CA PHE A 75 14.65 -9.55 -8.69
C PHE A 75 16.14 -9.88 -8.83
N LYS A 76 16.49 -10.70 -9.82
CA LYS A 76 17.87 -11.13 -10.10
C LYS A 76 18.77 -9.94 -10.49
N ASP A 77 18.25 -8.98 -11.25
CA ASP A 77 18.98 -7.77 -11.66
C ASP A 77 19.34 -6.92 -10.44
N VAL A 78 18.39 -6.68 -9.54
CA VAL A 78 18.62 -5.92 -8.29
C VAL A 78 19.63 -6.64 -7.40
N LEU A 79 19.47 -7.95 -7.22
CA LEU A 79 20.37 -8.77 -6.40
C LEU A 79 21.82 -8.69 -6.90
N LYS A 80 22.04 -8.95 -8.19
CA LYS A 80 23.37 -8.96 -8.80
C LYS A 80 24.02 -7.59 -8.76
N ALA A 81 23.29 -6.54 -9.17
CA ALA A 81 23.82 -5.18 -9.22
C ALA A 81 24.14 -4.63 -7.82
N GLY A 82 23.27 -4.90 -6.85
CA GLY A 82 23.46 -4.45 -5.47
C GLY A 82 24.63 -5.14 -4.79
N ALA A 83 24.79 -6.45 -4.98
CA ALA A 83 25.92 -7.19 -4.43
C ALA A 83 27.26 -6.70 -5.01
N GLU A 84 27.33 -6.43 -6.32
CA GLU A 84 28.51 -5.85 -6.96
C GLU A 84 28.86 -4.48 -6.36
N ALA A 85 27.86 -3.61 -6.25
CA ALA A 85 28.04 -2.25 -5.74
C ALA A 85 28.40 -2.23 -4.25
N ALA A 86 27.83 -3.13 -3.44
CA ALA A 86 28.12 -3.25 -2.02
C ALA A 86 29.58 -3.64 -1.78
N VAL A 87 30.05 -4.69 -2.48
CA VAL A 87 31.45 -5.16 -2.41
C VAL A 87 32.41 -4.09 -2.92
N SER A 88 32.09 -3.43 -4.04
CA SER A 88 32.91 -2.35 -4.61
C SER A 88 33.05 -1.16 -3.64
N SER A 89 32.07 -0.93 -2.78
CA SER A 89 32.13 0.10 -1.74
C SER A 89 32.82 -0.34 -0.44
N GLY A 90 33.37 -1.56 -0.39
CA GLY A 90 34.13 -2.06 0.75
C GLY A 90 33.28 -2.49 1.96
N GLN A 91 31.97 -2.70 1.78
CA GLN A 91 31.09 -3.18 2.86
C GLN A 91 31.59 -4.51 3.43
N LYS A 92 31.59 -4.63 4.76
CA LYS A 92 31.96 -5.87 5.47
C LYS A 92 30.77 -6.77 5.75
N GLU A 93 29.59 -6.18 5.81
CA GLU A 93 28.31 -6.83 5.97
C GLU A 93 27.37 -6.31 4.88
N VAL A 94 26.70 -7.20 4.18
CA VAL A 94 25.83 -6.87 3.05
C VAL A 94 24.43 -7.40 3.33
N TYR A 95 23.49 -6.48 3.48
CA TYR A 95 22.10 -6.78 3.74
C TYR A 95 21.33 -7.02 2.44
N ILE A 96 20.51 -8.07 2.42
CA ILE A 96 19.53 -8.35 1.36
C ILE A 96 18.16 -8.38 2.03
N ASP A 97 17.35 -7.35 1.81
CA ASP A 97 15.99 -7.26 2.32
C ASP A 97 14.99 -7.68 1.29
N ILE A 98 14.05 -8.51 1.71
CA ILE A 98 12.90 -8.91 0.93
C ILE A 98 11.67 -8.71 1.80
N THR A 99 10.75 -7.84 1.40
CA THR A 99 9.48 -7.64 2.10
C THR A 99 8.33 -8.09 1.20
N SER A 100 7.32 -8.74 1.76
CA SER A 100 6.16 -9.26 1.00
C SER A 100 4.95 -9.53 1.88
N LEU A 101 3.82 -9.86 1.24
CA LEU A 101 2.71 -10.59 1.83
C LEU A 101 2.95 -12.11 1.79
N GLU A 102 2.38 -12.87 2.73
CA GLU A 102 2.40 -14.35 2.72
C GLU A 102 1.74 -14.97 1.48
N GLY A 103 2.05 -16.24 1.19
CA GLY A 103 1.55 -16.99 0.04
C GLY A 103 2.53 -17.08 -1.12
N GLY A 104 2.47 -18.16 -1.93
CA GLY A 104 3.16 -18.31 -3.24
C GLY A 104 4.69 -18.17 -3.28
N LEU A 105 5.36 -17.95 -2.14
CA LEU A 105 6.80 -17.67 -2.04
C LEU A 105 7.64 -18.85 -2.52
N LYS A 106 7.33 -20.07 -2.07
CA LYS A 106 8.10 -21.26 -2.40
C LYS A 106 8.27 -21.41 -3.91
N GLU A 107 7.14 -21.38 -4.61
CA GLU A 107 7.08 -21.56 -6.04
C GLU A 107 7.86 -20.43 -6.71
N PHE A 108 7.61 -19.16 -6.39
CA PHE A 108 8.37 -18.04 -6.97
C PHE A 108 9.89 -18.18 -6.82
N PHE A 109 10.37 -18.55 -5.63
CA PHE A 109 11.81 -18.67 -5.37
C PHE A 109 12.46 -19.86 -6.08
N LEU A 110 11.68 -20.91 -6.36
CA LEU A 110 12.13 -22.17 -6.95
C LEU A 110 11.77 -22.31 -8.44
N ASP A 111 10.91 -21.46 -8.98
CA ASP A 111 10.44 -21.51 -10.37
C ASP A 111 11.59 -21.25 -11.36
N GLY A 112 11.43 -21.77 -12.58
CA GLY A 112 12.47 -21.86 -13.60
C GLY A 112 13.29 -23.17 -13.56
N SER A 113 14.39 -23.23 -14.32
CA SER A 113 15.31 -24.37 -14.20
C SER A 113 16.01 -24.33 -12.83
N PRO A 114 16.37 -25.48 -12.22
CA PRO A 114 17.07 -25.52 -10.93
C PRO A 114 18.34 -24.64 -10.87
N ASP A 115 18.96 -24.38 -12.03
CA ASP A 115 20.17 -23.56 -12.16
C ASP A 115 19.90 -22.06 -12.38
N ASN A 116 18.63 -21.65 -12.56
CA ASN A 116 18.25 -20.27 -12.86
C ASN A 116 17.13 -19.74 -11.94
N SER A 117 16.84 -20.37 -10.80
CA SER A 117 15.84 -19.86 -9.87
C SER A 117 16.32 -18.62 -9.09
N VAL A 118 15.40 -17.90 -8.44
CA VAL A 118 15.78 -16.77 -7.57
C VAL A 118 16.58 -17.27 -6.37
N ALA A 119 16.19 -18.39 -5.76
CA ALA A 119 16.93 -19.01 -4.66
C ALA A 119 18.37 -19.37 -5.06
N LYS A 120 18.54 -19.96 -6.26
CA LYS A 120 19.86 -20.27 -6.80
C LYS A 120 20.68 -19.01 -7.07
N THR A 121 20.05 -17.95 -7.58
CA THR A 121 20.74 -16.65 -7.78
C THR A 121 21.23 -16.06 -6.47
N ILE A 122 20.43 -16.12 -5.40
CA ILE A 122 20.86 -15.71 -4.05
C ILE A 122 22.06 -16.55 -3.62
N ALA A 123 21.98 -17.88 -3.74
CA ALA A 123 23.08 -18.77 -3.37
C ALA A 123 24.39 -18.47 -4.12
N ASP A 124 24.32 -18.26 -5.44
CA ASP A 124 25.49 -17.94 -6.27
C ASP A 124 26.11 -16.59 -5.92
N ILE A 125 25.29 -15.60 -5.60
CA ILE A 125 25.76 -14.29 -5.13
C ILE A 125 26.44 -14.43 -3.77
N VAL A 126 25.81 -15.15 -2.84
CA VAL A 126 26.30 -15.34 -1.47
C VAL A 126 27.62 -16.11 -1.43
N ASP A 127 27.73 -17.20 -2.21
CA ASP A 127 28.92 -18.05 -2.25
C ASP A 127 30.03 -17.52 -3.17
N GLY A 128 29.66 -16.69 -4.15
CA GLY A 128 30.57 -16.12 -5.13
C GLY A 128 30.94 -14.69 -4.77
N ARG A 129 30.07 -13.74 -5.12
CA ARG A 129 30.37 -12.30 -5.04
C ARG A 129 30.53 -11.83 -3.59
N LEU A 130 29.78 -12.39 -2.65
CA LEU A 130 29.80 -12.01 -1.24
C LEU A 130 30.64 -12.95 -0.35
N LYS A 131 31.49 -13.80 -0.94
CA LYS A 131 32.28 -14.82 -0.20
C LYS A 131 33.18 -14.24 0.91
N ASP A 132 33.67 -13.01 0.72
CA ASP A 132 34.64 -12.37 1.61
C ASP A 132 34.00 -11.47 2.68
N VAL A 133 32.68 -11.26 2.60
CA VAL A 133 31.89 -10.41 3.51
C VAL A 133 30.91 -11.27 4.32
N THR A 134 30.10 -10.65 5.18
CA THR A 134 28.99 -11.29 5.91
C THR A 134 27.66 -10.97 5.21
N PRO A 135 27.03 -11.94 4.53
CA PRO A 135 25.71 -11.74 3.94
C PRO A 135 24.62 -11.90 5.01
N VAL A 136 23.73 -10.90 5.13
CA VAL A 136 22.57 -10.93 6.03
C VAL A 136 21.31 -10.85 5.18
N ILE A 137 20.61 -11.98 5.02
CA ILE A 137 19.38 -12.06 4.25
C ILE A 137 18.21 -11.90 5.21
N ARG A 138 17.32 -10.95 4.97
CA ARG A 138 16.14 -10.70 5.80
C ARG A 138 14.88 -10.79 4.95
N ILE A 139 13.98 -11.69 5.32
CA ILE A 139 12.68 -11.86 4.67
C ILE A 139 11.60 -11.47 5.67
N LEU A 140 10.90 -10.36 5.40
CA LEU A 140 9.82 -9.82 6.22
C LEU A 140 8.48 -10.06 5.53
N ILE A 141 7.57 -10.77 6.20
CA ILE A 141 6.31 -11.26 5.63
C ILE A 141 5.14 -10.70 6.43
N GLY A 142 4.17 -10.13 5.73
CA GLY A 142 2.84 -9.85 6.29
C GLY A 142 2.06 -11.13 6.48
N CYS A 143 1.61 -11.41 7.70
CA CYS A 143 0.96 -12.67 8.05
C CYS A 143 -0.36 -12.43 8.77
N PHE A 144 -1.36 -13.25 8.45
CA PHE A 144 -2.73 -13.07 8.97
C PHE A 144 -3.08 -14.06 10.09
N SER A 145 -2.28 -15.11 10.32
CA SER A 145 -2.63 -16.15 11.29
C SER A 145 -1.44 -16.93 11.86
N LYS A 146 -1.62 -17.47 13.07
CA LYS A 146 -0.61 -18.33 13.71
C LYS A 146 -0.30 -19.63 12.95
N LYS A 147 -1.22 -20.13 12.12
CA LYS A 147 -1.01 -21.38 11.38
C LYS A 147 -0.02 -21.19 10.24
N ALA A 148 -0.08 -20.06 9.54
CA ALA A 148 0.80 -19.72 8.43
C ALA A 148 2.28 -19.71 8.83
N ILE A 149 2.59 -19.36 10.07
CA ILE A 149 3.93 -19.31 10.66
C ILE A 149 4.76 -20.58 10.44
N GLN A 150 4.24 -21.73 10.86
CA GLN A 150 4.99 -23.00 10.85
C GLN A 150 5.14 -23.50 9.41
N ASP A 151 4.09 -23.32 8.61
CA ASP A 151 4.09 -23.66 7.20
C ASP A 151 5.12 -22.80 6.44
N GLU A 152 5.24 -21.52 6.76
CA GLU A 152 6.19 -20.60 6.12
C GLU A 152 7.65 -20.86 6.54
N LEU A 153 7.94 -21.24 7.78
CA LEU A 153 9.30 -21.68 8.15
C LEU A 153 9.73 -22.94 7.38
N LYS A 154 8.80 -23.88 7.19
CA LYS A 154 9.01 -25.05 6.35
C LYS A 154 9.19 -24.66 4.88
N THR A 155 8.44 -23.67 4.39
CA THR A 155 8.64 -23.08 3.07
C THR A 155 10.06 -22.53 2.91
N MET A 156 10.56 -21.74 3.86
CA MET A 156 11.92 -21.19 3.82
C MET A 156 12.99 -22.28 3.82
N GLN A 157 12.80 -23.36 4.59
CA GLN A 157 13.67 -24.54 4.53
C GLN A 157 13.68 -25.17 3.14
N GLN A 158 12.51 -25.32 2.51
CA GLN A 158 12.40 -25.91 1.17
C GLN A 158 12.98 -25.04 0.06
N ILE A 159 13.03 -23.72 0.26
CA ILE A 159 13.62 -22.78 -0.68
C ILE A 159 15.15 -22.89 -0.68
N PHE A 160 15.78 -22.94 0.50
CA PHE A 160 17.23 -22.82 0.64
C PHE A 160 17.98 -24.12 1.00
N TRP A 161 17.27 -25.21 1.28
CA TRP A 161 17.86 -26.54 1.51
C TRP A 161 17.23 -27.60 0.62
N LYS A 162 18.07 -28.40 -0.03
CA LYS A 162 17.66 -29.55 -0.83
C LYS A 162 17.63 -30.80 0.04
N ASN A 163 16.59 -31.62 -0.12
CA ASN A 163 16.60 -32.97 0.45
C ASN A 163 17.44 -33.90 -0.44
N ASP A 164 18.49 -34.48 0.13
CA ASP A 164 19.35 -35.47 -0.49
C ASP A 164 19.47 -36.68 0.44
N GLY A 165 18.81 -37.79 0.07
CA GLY A 165 18.84 -39.02 0.85
C GLY A 165 18.31 -38.89 2.29
N GLY A 166 17.36 -37.98 2.55
CA GLY A 166 16.83 -37.72 3.90
C GLY A 166 17.65 -36.74 4.73
N LYS A 167 18.73 -36.17 4.17
CA LYS A 167 19.49 -35.07 4.77
C LYS A 167 19.15 -33.76 4.07
N LEU A 168 19.00 -32.69 4.85
CA LEU A 168 18.85 -31.33 4.30
C LEU A 168 20.24 -30.76 4.01
N VAL A 169 20.54 -30.55 2.74
CA VAL A 169 21.80 -30.00 2.22
C VAL A 169 21.56 -28.53 1.84
N PRO A 170 22.34 -27.58 2.39
CA PRO A 170 22.14 -26.17 2.10
C PRO A 170 22.52 -25.83 0.65
N LEU A 171 21.75 -24.94 0.02
CA LEU A 171 22.11 -24.32 -1.27
C LEU A 171 23.28 -23.34 -1.11
N VAL A 172 23.39 -22.71 0.05
CA VAL A 172 24.44 -21.74 0.42
C VAL A 172 25.55 -22.42 1.20
N LYS A 173 26.80 -22.22 0.80
CA LYS A 173 27.99 -22.81 1.45
C LYS A 173 28.74 -21.81 2.33
N ASN A 174 28.52 -20.52 2.12
CA ASN A 174 29.15 -19.45 2.88
C ASN A 174 28.78 -19.53 4.37
N GLN A 175 29.76 -19.86 5.22
CA GLN A 175 29.56 -20.06 6.66
C GLN A 175 29.20 -18.78 7.43
N LYS A 176 29.39 -17.61 6.81
CA LYS A 176 29.03 -16.31 7.39
C LYS A 176 27.60 -15.90 7.06
N ALA A 177 26.92 -16.57 6.12
CA ALA A 177 25.61 -16.17 5.65
C ALA A 177 24.52 -16.53 6.67
N VAL A 178 23.69 -15.54 7.02
CA VAL A 178 22.58 -15.72 7.97
C VAL A 178 21.27 -15.33 7.29
N LEU A 179 20.27 -16.21 7.42
CA LEU A 179 18.89 -15.95 7.02
C LEU A 179 18.07 -15.57 8.25
N HIS A 180 17.44 -14.41 8.20
CA HIS A 180 16.42 -13.94 9.13
C HIS A 180 15.06 -13.98 8.45
N VAL A 181 14.06 -14.56 9.14
CA VAL A 181 12.67 -14.59 8.68
C VAL A 181 11.79 -13.95 9.75
N GLY A 182 11.08 -12.89 9.38
CA GLY A 182 10.24 -12.09 10.25
C GLY A 182 8.81 -12.11 9.74
N PHE A 183 7.87 -12.29 10.65
CA PHE A 183 6.45 -12.26 10.37
C PHE A 183 5.85 -11.13 11.17
N TYR A 184 5.24 -10.18 10.47
CA TYR A 184 4.65 -8.99 11.07
C TYR A 184 3.17 -8.94 10.72
N GLY A 185 2.34 -8.99 11.75
CA GLY A 185 0.88 -9.00 11.64
C GLY A 185 0.26 -8.89 13.03
N PRO A 186 0.50 -7.78 13.75
CA PRO A 186 0.24 -7.67 15.17
C PRO A 186 -1.25 -7.90 15.49
N ASN A 187 -1.57 -8.92 16.30
CA ASN A 187 -2.94 -9.18 16.77
C ASN A 187 -3.13 -8.71 18.20
N LEU A 188 -3.15 -7.40 18.34
CA LEU A 188 -3.15 -6.74 19.63
C LEU A 188 -4.47 -6.99 20.35
N LYS A 189 -4.46 -7.87 21.35
CA LYS A 189 -5.57 -7.99 22.30
C LYS A 189 -5.45 -6.85 23.29
N ILE A 190 -6.46 -5.99 23.38
CA ILE A 190 -6.53 -5.00 24.46
C ILE A 190 -6.98 -5.74 25.73
N PRO A 191 -6.13 -5.85 26.79
CA PRO A 191 -6.46 -6.60 27.99
C PRO A 191 -7.62 -5.98 28.78
N ASP A 192 -8.45 -6.82 29.43
CA ASP A 192 -9.60 -6.39 30.23
C ASP A 192 -9.25 -5.42 31.38
N PHE A 193 -8.03 -5.45 31.92
CA PHE A 193 -7.57 -4.50 32.93
C PHE A 193 -7.43 -3.07 32.39
N ILE A 194 -7.19 -2.92 31.07
CA ILE A 194 -7.24 -1.61 30.44
C ILE A 194 -8.67 -1.08 30.45
N SER A 195 -9.75 -1.86 30.60
CA SER A 195 -11.12 -1.33 30.81
C SER A 195 -11.20 -0.24 31.90
N ASN A 196 -10.39 -0.34 32.96
CA ASN A 196 -10.39 0.64 34.06
C ASN A 196 -9.52 1.88 33.79
N ILE A 197 -8.42 1.75 33.04
CA ILE A 197 -7.59 2.88 32.59
C ILE A 197 -8.22 3.56 31.36
N LEU A 198 -8.80 2.75 30.48
CA LEU A 198 -9.72 3.14 29.44
C LEU A 198 -10.99 3.73 30.02
N GLN A 199 -11.48 3.56 31.24
CA GLN A 199 -12.53 4.48 31.69
C GLN A 199 -12.03 5.94 31.79
N GLY A 200 -10.76 6.14 32.13
CA GLY A 200 -10.05 7.44 32.08
C GLY A 200 -9.61 7.89 30.67
N ALA A 201 -9.20 6.95 29.82
CA ALA A 201 -8.81 7.23 28.44
C ALA A 201 -10.00 7.18 27.46
N VAL A 202 -11.10 6.50 27.76
CA VAL A 202 -12.44 6.59 27.12
C VAL A 202 -13.04 7.91 27.52
N SER A 203 -12.94 8.36 28.77
CA SER A 203 -13.21 9.78 29.07
C SER A 203 -12.18 10.75 28.48
N GLY A 204 -11.13 10.27 27.78
CA GLY A 204 -10.21 11.06 26.94
C GLY A 204 -10.57 11.00 25.46
N ILE A 205 -10.77 9.80 24.89
CA ILE A 205 -11.12 9.47 23.51
C ILE A 205 -12.59 9.79 23.26
N THR A 206 -13.53 9.39 24.11
CA THR A 206 -14.91 9.89 24.11
C THR A 206 -14.95 11.36 24.46
N ARG A 207 -14.02 11.92 25.25
CA ARG A 207 -13.93 13.38 25.39
C ARG A 207 -13.32 14.04 24.18
N VAL A 208 -12.50 13.42 23.34
CA VAL A 208 -11.85 14.03 22.17
C VAL A 208 -12.64 13.78 20.91
N LEU A 209 -13.34 12.65 20.83
CA LEU A 209 -14.47 12.46 19.96
C LEU A 209 -15.56 13.43 20.43
N ASN A 210 -15.99 13.53 21.69
CA ASN A 210 -16.98 14.55 22.08
C ASN A 210 -16.47 16.00 21.98
N VAL A 211 -15.19 16.31 22.21
CA VAL A 211 -14.60 17.67 22.16
C VAL A 211 -14.30 18.05 20.72
N GLY A 212 -13.71 17.12 19.95
CA GLY A 212 -13.61 17.20 18.51
C GLY A 212 -14.98 17.38 17.87
N LEU A 213 -15.91 16.47 18.15
CA LEU A 213 -17.30 16.52 17.68
C LEU A 213 -18.11 17.64 18.33
N SER A 214 -17.64 18.30 19.39
CA SER A 214 -18.21 19.58 19.88
C SER A 214 -17.63 20.80 19.16
N GLY A 215 -16.39 20.74 18.70
CA GLY A 215 -15.80 21.70 17.77
C GLY A 215 -16.42 21.58 16.37
N ALA A 216 -16.70 20.34 15.94
CA ALA A 216 -17.56 19.99 14.83
C ALA A 216 -19.01 19.72 15.31
N SER A 217 -19.48 20.48 16.31
CA SER A 217 -20.83 20.32 16.90
C SER A 217 -21.92 20.34 15.84
N TRP A 218 -21.72 21.03 14.73
CA TRP A 218 -22.63 20.99 13.58
C TRP A 218 -22.74 19.59 12.94
N LEU A 219 -21.63 18.84 12.80
CA LEU A 219 -21.61 17.50 12.21
C LEU A 219 -22.47 16.53 13.05
N PHE A 220 -22.33 16.64 14.37
CA PHE A 220 -23.11 15.85 15.32
C PHE A 220 -24.53 16.37 15.49
N ASN A 221 -24.76 17.68 15.55
CA ASN A 221 -26.05 18.29 15.87
C ASN A 221 -26.98 18.44 14.67
N HIS A 222 -26.49 18.36 13.42
CA HIS A 222 -27.35 18.56 12.24
C HIS A 222 -27.48 17.35 11.29
N LYS A 223 -26.60 16.33 11.31
CA LYS A 223 -26.62 15.33 10.21
C LYS A 223 -26.29 13.87 10.52
N PHE A 224 -25.81 13.50 11.71
CA PHE A 224 -25.95 12.09 12.19
C PHE A 224 -27.38 11.81 12.71
N GLU A 225 -28.39 12.48 12.15
CA GLU A 225 -29.80 12.29 12.50
C GLU A 225 -30.25 10.86 12.27
N GLN A 226 -29.67 10.17 11.31
CA GLN A 226 -29.91 8.77 11.02
C GLN A 226 -29.45 7.80 12.12
N ILE A 227 -28.78 8.25 13.20
CA ILE A 227 -28.31 7.39 14.29
C ILE A 227 -29.13 7.66 15.56
N ASP A 228 -29.67 6.60 16.17
CA ASP A 228 -30.54 6.69 17.37
C ASP A 228 -29.77 7.08 18.64
N ASP A 229 -28.64 6.42 18.92
CA ASP A 229 -27.74 6.74 20.04
C ASP A 229 -26.33 7.03 19.51
N ARG A 230 -26.07 8.31 19.22
CA ARG A 230 -24.81 8.76 18.60
C ARG A 230 -23.60 8.56 19.52
N ALA A 231 -23.78 8.70 20.83
CA ALA A 231 -22.69 8.54 21.79
C ALA A 231 -22.31 7.05 21.93
N ALA A 232 -23.32 6.16 22.02
CA ALA A 232 -23.08 4.72 22.02
C ALA A 232 -22.54 4.22 20.67
N PHE A 233 -22.94 4.83 19.56
CA PHE A 233 -22.40 4.51 18.23
C PHE A 233 -20.89 4.78 18.14
N VAL A 234 -20.44 5.95 18.62
CA VAL A 234 -19.01 6.31 18.64
C VAL A 234 -18.22 5.37 19.57
N ASP A 235 -18.75 5.09 20.76
CA ASP A 235 -18.14 4.15 21.70
C ASP A 235 -18.09 2.71 21.14
N MET A 236 -19.10 2.31 20.36
CA MET A 236 -19.11 1.04 19.64
C MET A 236 -18.06 1.01 18.53
N ILE A 237 -17.97 2.01 17.64
CA ILE A 237 -16.94 2.05 16.59
C ILE A 237 -15.54 1.90 17.21
N HIS A 238 -15.30 2.61 18.32
CA HIS A 238 -14.10 2.50 19.11
C HIS A 238 -13.86 1.07 19.63
N LYS A 239 -14.83 0.47 20.34
CA LYS A 239 -14.72 -0.89 20.90
C LYS A 239 -14.52 -1.96 19.82
N THR A 240 -15.24 -1.86 18.71
CA THR A 240 -15.18 -2.84 17.63
C THR A 240 -13.84 -2.81 16.91
N ILE A 241 -13.34 -1.62 16.57
CA ILE A 241 -12.02 -1.47 15.93
C ILE A 241 -10.91 -1.99 16.86
N ILE A 242 -11.01 -1.67 18.16
CA ILE A 242 -10.11 -2.18 19.20
C ILE A 242 -10.15 -3.72 19.34
N SER A 243 -11.34 -4.30 19.20
CA SER A 243 -11.54 -5.74 19.35
C SER A 243 -11.20 -6.55 18.09
N SER A 244 -10.90 -5.87 16.97
CA SER A 244 -10.61 -6.54 15.70
C SER A 244 -9.25 -7.23 15.74
N PRO A 245 -9.17 -8.56 15.50
CA PRO A 245 -7.89 -9.26 15.41
C PRO A 245 -7.09 -8.73 14.21
N ALA A 246 -5.85 -8.28 14.45
CA ALA A 246 -4.86 -7.82 13.47
C ALA A 246 -5.43 -7.08 12.25
N GLY A 247 -5.66 -5.76 12.39
CA GLY A 247 -6.09 -4.90 11.29
C GLY A 247 -4.99 -4.43 10.34
N SER A 248 -3.72 -4.71 10.66
CA SER A 248 -2.55 -4.33 9.86
C SER A 248 -1.52 -5.47 9.79
N TRP A 249 -0.81 -5.54 8.68
CA TRP A 249 0.32 -6.42 8.41
C TRP A 249 1.26 -5.75 7.40
N ASN A 250 2.45 -6.32 7.21
CA ASN A 250 3.38 -5.83 6.19
C ASN A 250 2.81 -6.15 4.80
N HIS A 251 2.57 -5.11 4.00
CA HIS A 251 2.13 -5.23 2.62
C HIS A 251 3.06 -4.52 1.62
N GLY A 252 4.11 -3.86 2.11
CA GLY A 252 5.26 -3.42 1.32
C GLY A 252 5.92 -4.57 0.58
N LYS A 253 6.13 -4.40 -0.74
CA LYS A 253 6.89 -5.33 -1.58
C LYS A 253 8.19 -4.69 -2.00
N ILE A 254 9.30 -5.20 -1.47
CA ILE A 254 10.63 -4.63 -1.63
C ILE A 254 11.60 -5.78 -1.85
N VAL A 255 12.56 -5.59 -2.77
CA VAL A 255 13.87 -6.22 -2.68
C VAL A 255 14.93 -5.14 -2.66
N ALA A 256 15.81 -5.11 -1.66
CA ALA A 256 16.85 -4.10 -1.51
C ALA A 256 18.18 -4.73 -1.10
N VAL A 257 19.29 -4.25 -1.67
CA VAL A 257 20.61 -4.82 -1.43
C VAL A 257 21.65 -3.77 -1.09
N GLY A 258 22.24 -3.90 0.10
CA GLY A 258 23.41 -3.15 0.57
C GLY A 258 23.26 -1.63 0.57
N GLY A 259 22.04 -1.08 0.58
CA GLY A 259 21.80 0.34 0.40
C GLY A 259 22.17 0.86 -0.99
N LYS A 260 22.25 -0.02 -2.00
CA LYS A 260 22.72 0.33 -3.34
C LYS A 260 21.62 0.27 -4.39
N THR A 261 20.88 -0.84 -4.43
CA THR A 261 19.82 -1.08 -5.40
C THR A 261 18.56 -1.58 -4.70
N MET A 262 17.40 -1.15 -5.20
CA MET A 262 16.10 -1.68 -4.79
C MET A 262 15.17 -1.92 -5.98
N MET A 263 14.16 -2.75 -5.75
CA MET A 263 12.93 -2.78 -6.52
C MET A 263 11.73 -2.74 -5.58
N THR A 264 10.72 -1.93 -5.90
CA THR A 264 9.45 -1.85 -5.16
C THR A 264 8.27 -1.66 -6.11
N GLY A 265 7.06 -2.08 -5.72
CA GLY A 265 5.87 -2.02 -6.56
C GLY A 265 4.69 -2.82 -6.02
N GLY A 266 3.75 -3.14 -6.90
CA GLY A 266 2.53 -3.88 -6.56
C GLY A 266 2.68 -5.40 -6.51
N MET A 267 3.73 -5.93 -7.15
CA MET A 267 3.90 -7.38 -7.35
C MET A 267 4.27 -8.11 -6.07
N ASN A 268 3.50 -9.14 -5.71
CA ASN A 268 3.95 -10.12 -4.73
C ASN A 268 4.89 -11.14 -5.41
N PRO A 269 5.97 -11.59 -4.75
CA PRO A 269 6.80 -12.73 -5.17
C PRO A 269 6.03 -14.06 -5.06
N TRP A 270 4.97 -14.19 -5.85
CA TRP A 270 4.08 -15.35 -5.91
C TRP A 270 4.13 -16.02 -7.28
N SER A 271 3.83 -17.32 -7.32
CA SER A 271 3.76 -18.10 -8.57
C SER A 271 2.74 -17.60 -9.59
N GLU A 272 1.74 -16.86 -9.15
CA GLU A 272 0.72 -16.28 -10.01
C GLU A 272 1.34 -15.30 -11.01
N TYR A 273 2.44 -14.63 -10.63
CA TYR A 273 3.24 -13.77 -11.51
C TYR A 273 4.19 -14.55 -12.43
N THR A 274 4.33 -15.87 -12.23
CA THR A 274 5.26 -16.74 -12.97
C THR A 274 4.57 -17.93 -13.66
N SER A 275 3.25 -18.07 -13.58
CA SER A 275 2.58 -19.28 -14.11
C SER A 275 1.87 -19.10 -15.46
N LEU A 276 1.68 -17.86 -15.95
CA LEU A 276 0.86 -17.49 -17.13
C LEU A 276 -0.57 -18.10 -17.19
N LYS A 277 -0.96 -18.92 -16.21
CA LYS A 277 -2.27 -19.57 -16.13
C LYS A 277 -3.39 -18.54 -15.99
N GLN A 278 -3.12 -17.50 -15.22
CA GLN A 278 -3.96 -16.31 -15.06
C GLN A 278 -3.05 -15.09 -15.00
N PRO A 279 -2.71 -14.49 -16.15
CA PRO A 279 -1.73 -13.43 -16.17
C PRO A 279 -2.21 -12.17 -15.42
N ILE A 280 -1.43 -11.70 -14.46
CA ILE A 280 -1.72 -10.51 -13.66
C ILE A 280 -0.95 -9.32 -14.21
N ILE A 281 -1.66 -8.24 -14.55
CA ILE A 281 -1.05 -6.97 -14.95
C ILE A 281 -0.63 -6.22 -13.70
N ASP A 282 0.66 -5.95 -13.58
CA ASP A 282 1.23 -5.20 -12.46
C ASP A 282 2.56 -4.57 -12.91
N LEU A 283 3.14 -3.73 -12.06
CA LEU A 283 4.42 -3.08 -12.28
C LEU A 283 5.22 -2.88 -10.98
N ALA A 284 6.54 -2.86 -11.15
CA ALA A 284 7.49 -2.42 -10.13
C ALA A 284 8.55 -1.52 -10.76
N ILE A 285 9.24 -0.75 -9.92
CA ILE A 285 10.33 0.14 -10.31
C ILE A 285 11.63 -0.31 -9.68
N LYS A 286 12.69 -0.40 -10.49
CA LYS A 286 14.08 -0.58 -10.05
C LYS A 286 14.72 0.78 -9.80
N ILE A 287 15.46 0.95 -8.71
CA ILE A 287 16.19 2.18 -8.37
C ILE A 287 17.60 1.84 -7.86
N THR A 288 18.58 2.65 -8.23
CA THR A 288 19.93 2.68 -7.67
C THR A 288 20.16 4.00 -6.94
N GLY A 289 20.77 3.96 -5.75
CA GLY A 289 21.13 5.15 -4.98
C GLY A 289 20.49 5.21 -3.60
N ASP A 290 20.59 6.38 -2.97
CA ASP A 290 20.22 6.70 -1.58
C ASP A 290 18.80 6.30 -1.19
N ALA A 291 17.84 6.31 -2.12
CA ALA A 291 16.47 5.86 -1.88
C ALA A 291 16.40 4.38 -1.42
N THR A 292 17.41 3.57 -1.77
CA THR A 292 17.55 2.19 -1.30
C THR A 292 17.78 2.12 0.20
N ILE A 293 18.43 3.13 0.80
CA ILE A 293 18.62 3.20 2.26
C ILE A 293 17.26 3.31 2.94
N SER A 294 16.33 4.12 2.41
CA SER A 294 14.97 4.24 2.95
C SER A 294 14.21 2.91 2.93
N ALA A 295 14.42 2.07 1.93
CA ALA A 295 13.83 0.73 1.88
C ALA A 295 14.38 -0.20 2.98
N HIS A 296 15.67 -0.10 3.29
CA HIS A 296 16.26 -0.78 4.44
C HIS A 296 15.76 -0.20 5.77
N THR A 297 15.60 1.11 5.88
CA THR A 297 15.06 1.76 7.08
C THR A 297 13.61 1.36 7.36
N TYR A 298 12.80 1.22 6.30
CA TYR A 298 11.45 0.63 6.39
C TYR A 298 11.52 -0.78 6.99
N ALA A 299 12.41 -1.65 6.48
CA ALA A 299 12.56 -3.00 7.03
C ALA A 299 13.08 -2.99 8.48
N ASP A 300 14.08 -2.16 8.78
CA ASP A 300 14.68 -2.00 10.12
C ASP A 300 13.62 -1.65 11.17
N TYR A 301 12.67 -0.79 10.82
CA TYR A 301 11.59 -0.41 11.71
C TYR A 301 10.75 -1.62 12.17
N PHE A 302 10.33 -2.48 11.24
CA PHE A 302 9.59 -3.69 11.61
C PHE A 302 10.48 -4.74 12.28
N TRP A 303 11.75 -4.85 11.87
CA TRP A 303 12.69 -5.73 12.56
C TRP A 303 12.90 -5.32 14.02
N GLY A 304 12.92 -4.01 14.31
CA GLY A 304 12.92 -3.44 15.65
C GLY A 304 11.68 -3.84 16.44
N TYR A 305 10.48 -3.74 15.83
CA TYR A 305 9.25 -4.27 16.44
C TYR A 305 9.38 -5.75 16.78
N LEU A 306 9.88 -6.56 15.84
CA LEU A 306 10.03 -8.01 16.01
C LEU A 306 11.10 -8.42 17.04
N GLU A 307 11.94 -7.49 17.50
CA GLU A 307 12.81 -7.76 18.65
C GLU A 307 12.03 -7.88 19.95
N GLN A 308 11.10 -6.95 20.14
CA GLN A 308 10.31 -6.81 21.35
C GLN A 308 8.87 -6.51 20.96
N PRO A 309 8.16 -7.47 20.35
CA PRO A 309 6.74 -7.28 20.03
C PRO A 309 5.99 -6.93 21.31
N HIS A 310 4.91 -6.17 21.16
CA HIS A 310 4.06 -5.86 22.29
C HIS A 310 3.62 -7.17 22.98
N PRO A 311 3.61 -7.27 24.34
CA PRO A 311 3.30 -8.54 25.02
C PRO A 311 1.94 -9.18 24.69
N SER A 312 0.97 -8.39 24.19
CA SER A 312 -0.34 -8.89 23.74
C SER A 312 -0.32 -9.43 22.30
N ASP A 313 0.71 -9.10 21.52
CA ASP A 313 0.90 -9.61 20.16
C ASP A 313 1.41 -11.05 20.23
N GLN A 314 0.62 -11.95 19.68
CA GLN A 314 0.91 -13.36 19.61
C GLN A 314 1.11 -13.84 18.16
N ASN A 315 0.96 -12.95 17.18
CA ASN A 315 1.06 -13.27 15.76
C ASN A 315 2.42 -12.89 15.19
N SER A 316 3.03 -11.80 15.67
CA SER A 316 4.34 -11.36 15.16
C SER A 316 5.49 -12.06 15.87
N PHE A 317 6.47 -12.53 15.10
CA PHE A 317 7.67 -13.19 15.62
C PHE A 317 8.75 -13.22 14.54
N ARG A 318 9.96 -13.61 14.95
CA ARG A 318 11.08 -13.83 14.05
C ARG A 318 11.84 -15.10 14.37
N ARG A 319 12.59 -15.57 13.38
CA ARG A 319 13.56 -16.66 13.47
C ARG A 319 14.79 -16.33 12.65
N TYR A 320 15.91 -16.99 12.96
CA TYR A 320 17.09 -16.95 12.12
C TYR A 320 17.86 -18.26 12.15
N ILE A 321 18.64 -18.49 11.10
CA ILE A 321 19.45 -19.71 10.92
C ILE A 321 20.72 -19.39 10.11
N ASN A 322 21.81 -20.10 10.38
CA ASN A 322 22.98 -20.06 9.50
C ASN A 322 22.65 -20.82 8.21
N MET A 323 22.81 -20.17 7.06
CA MET A 323 22.40 -20.76 5.79
C MET A 323 23.23 -21.97 5.38
N SER A 324 24.43 -22.15 5.94
CA SER A 324 25.28 -23.33 5.69
C SER A 324 25.04 -24.48 6.66
N SER A 325 24.09 -24.38 7.59
CA SER A 325 23.73 -25.47 8.50
C SER A 325 23.25 -26.70 7.72
N SER A 326 23.66 -27.89 8.16
CA SER A 326 23.22 -29.17 7.58
C SER A 326 22.84 -30.15 8.69
N ALA A 327 21.63 -30.70 8.63
CA ALA A 327 21.10 -31.66 9.58
C ALA A 327 20.05 -32.57 8.91
N GLN A 328 19.62 -33.64 9.60
CA GLN A 328 18.44 -34.41 9.19
C GLN A 328 17.16 -33.60 9.37
N ASP A 329 17.10 -32.81 10.45
CA ASP A 329 16.05 -31.84 10.74
C ASP A 329 16.68 -30.54 11.23
N LEU A 330 16.27 -29.41 10.65
CA LEU A 330 16.77 -28.07 10.99
C LEU A 330 15.91 -27.38 12.05
N SER A 331 14.86 -28.02 12.57
CA SER A 331 13.96 -27.43 13.58
C SER A 331 14.71 -26.89 14.81
N ALA A 332 15.73 -27.61 15.28
CA ALA A 332 16.57 -27.20 16.42
C ALA A 332 17.63 -26.15 16.08
N GLU A 333 17.95 -25.95 14.79
CA GLU A 333 18.94 -24.98 14.32
C GLU A 333 18.35 -23.57 14.17
N TRP A 334 17.02 -23.49 13.99
CA TRP A 334 16.31 -22.23 14.01
C TRP A 334 16.38 -21.61 15.41
N LYS A 335 16.93 -20.40 15.46
CA LYS A 335 17.06 -19.63 16.69
C LYS A 335 16.02 -18.51 16.73
N GLY A 336 15.66 -18.12 17.94
CA GLY A 336 14.76 -17.01 18.21
C GLY A 336 13.30 -17.43 18.39
N GLY A 337 12.55 -16.54 19.02
CA GLY A 337 11.09 -16.47 19.09
C GLY A 337 10.31 -17.58 19.80
N ASN A 338 10.86 -18.13 20.89
CA ASN A 338 10.04 -18.09 22.09
C ASN A 338 9.87 -16.62 22.52
N LEU A 339 8.69 -16.25 23.04
CA LEU A 339 8.48 -14.92 23.67
C LEU A 339 9.48 -14.62 24.80
N SER A 340 10.19 -15.63 25.31
CA SER A 340 11.25 -15.53 26.31
C SER A 340 12.64 -15.25 25.72
N ASP A 341 12.88 -15.47 24.42
CA ASP A 341 14.19 -15.30 23.78
C ASP A 341 14.45 -13.84 23.36
N ARG A 342 13.99 -12.87 24.17
CA ARG A 342 13.99 -11.42 23.91
C ARG A 342 15.39 -10.77 23.86
N VAL A 343 16.45 -11.55 23.74
CA VAL A 343 17.84 -11.11 24.03
C VAL A 343 18.73 -11.05 22.78
N THR A 344 18.26 -11.41 21.59
CA THR A 344 19.06 -11.19 20.37
C THR A 344 18.81 -9.80 19.79
N THR A 345 19.85 -9.03 19.47
CA THR A 345 19.70 -7.72 18.80
C THR A 345 19.04 -7.88 17.43
N ALA A 346 18.35 -6.86 16.94
CA ALA A 346 17.74 -6.80 15.63
C ALA A 346 18.84 -7.06 14.62
N PRO A 347 18.52 -7.74 13.51
CA PRO A 347 19.39 -7.68 12.35
C PRO A 347 19.30 -6.30 11.69
N ALA A 348 19.10 -5.22 12.44
CA ALA A 348 19.05 -3.85 11.93
C ALA A 348 20.44 -3.44 11.45
N ILE A 349 20.47 -2.52 10.50
CA ILE A 349 21.72 -2.12 9.89
C ILE A 349 22.46 -1.18 10.85
N LYS A 350 23.52 -1.69 11.48
CA LYS A 350 24.27 -0.97 12.53
C LYS A 350 25.33 -0.01 12.00
N GLN A 351 25.73 -0.17 10.74
CA GLN A 351 26.71 0.70 10.09
C GLN A 351 26.00 1.67 9.14
N PRO A 352 26.45 2.93 9.02
CA PRO A 352 25.90 3.82 8.01
C PRO A 352 26.15 3.20 6.63
N LEU A 353 25.07 2.85 5.94
CA LEU A 353 25.14 2.49 4.54
C LEU A 353 25.64 3.73 3.79
N GLN A 354 26.88 3.71 3.35
CA GLN A 354 27.30 4.68 2.34
C GLN A 354 26.60 4.28 1.05
N ALA A 355 25.80 5.16 0.47
CA ALA A 355 25.26 4.93 -0.86
C ALA A 355 26.38 4.82 -1.90
N VAL A 356 26.08 4.29 -3.10
CA VAL A 356 26.98 4.56 -4.23
C VAL A 356 26.90 6.07 -4.47
N LYS A 357 28.02 6.80 -4.32
CA LYS A 357 28.12 8.12 -4.95
C LYS A 357 27.96 7.88 -6.45
N THR A 358 26.75 8.07 -6.97
CA THR A 358 26.54 8.07 -8.40
C THR A 358 27.37 9.24 -8.94
N SER A 359 28.29 8.95 -9.86
CA SER A 359 29.22 9.95 -10.41
C SER A 359 28.54 10.97 -11.33
N CYS A 360 27.21 11.02 -11.34
CA CYS A 360 26.37 11.80 -12.25
C CYS A 360 25.28 12.51 -11.44
N GLU A 361 24.79 13.65 -11.94
CA GLU A 361 23.59 14.33 -11.44
C GLU A 361 22.40 13.33 -11.42
N GLY A 362 22.14 12.74 -10.25
CA GLY A 362 21.05 11.80 -10.05
C GLY A 362 19.71 12.50 -9.82
N ILE A 363 18.63 11.76 -9.98
CA ILE A 363 17.27 12.27 -9.76
C ILE A 363 16.93 12.33 -8.27
N SER A 364 15.95 13.17 -7.94
CA SER A 364 15.29 13.18 -6.65
C SER A 364 14.27 12.05 -6.57
N VAL A 365 14.29 11.31 -5.46
CA VAL A 365 13.29 10.27 -5.16
C VAL A 365 12.77 10.54 -3.76
N LEU A 366 11.45 10.69 -3.65
CA LEU A 366 10.75 10.78 -2.38
C LEU A 366 10.15 9.40 -2.08
N THR A 367 10.81 8.67 -1.19
CA THR A 367 10.26 7.43 -0.65
C THR A 367 9.15 7.80 0.32
N VAL A 368 8.02 7.09 0.26
CA VAL A 368 6.87 7.25 1.16
C VAL A 368 6.33 5.88 1.55
N SER A 369 5.85 5.76 2.78
CA SER A 369 5.41 4.50 3.36
C SER A 369 4.18 4.69 4.25
N ARG A 370 3.57 3.56 4.64
CA ARG A 370 2.76 3.43 5.84
C ARG A 370 3.51 2.53 6.80
N VAL A 371 3.77 3.02 8.01
CA VAL A 371 4.52 2.27 9.03
C VAL A 371 3.77 2.19 10.36
N GLY A 372 2.55 2.72 10.42
CA GLY A 372 1.82 2.92 11.67
C GLY A 372 2.60 3.78 12.68
N ASP A 373 2.19 3.75 13.95
CA ASP A 373 2.89 4.44 15.03
C ASP A 373 2.74 3.63 16.32
N TRP A 374 3.62 2.65 16.53
CA TRP A 374 3.60 1.81 17.73
C TRP A 374 4.54 2.31 18.84
N HIS A 375 5.25 3.43 18.61
CA HIS A 375 6.15 4.06 19.59
C HIS A 375 5.59 5.36 20.20
N GLY A 376 4.42 5.83 19.72
CA GLY A 376 3.80 7.06 20.18
C GLY A 376 3.61 7.14 21.69
N ALA A 377 3.52 8.37 22.20
CA ALA A 377 3.42 8.70 23.63
C ALA A 377 2.25 8.02 24.37
N LEU A 378 1.27 7.50 23.62
CA LEU A 378 0.22 6.63 24.14
C LEU A 378 0.66 5.17 24.07
N MET A 379 1.60 4.77 24.92
CA MET A 379 1.95 3.36 25.14
C MET A 379 0.74 2.47 25.54
N THR A 380 -0.43 3.07 25.79
CA THR A 380 -1.70 2.41 26.13
C THR A 380 -2.59 2.07 24.93
N LEU A 381 -2.48 2.77 23.78
CA LEU A 381 -3.24 2.47 22.57
C LEU A 381 -2.28 1.91 21.52
N GLN A 382 -2.32 0.61 21.30
CA GLN A 382 -1.47 -0.06 20.32
C GLN A 382 -2.05 0.22 18.92
N TYR A 383 -1.33 0.96 18.06
CA TYR A 383 -1.71 1.39 16.68
C TYR A 383 -2.80 2.48 16.57
N PRO A 384 -2.58 3.68 17.12
CA PRO A 384 -3.55 4.78 17.09
C PRO A 384 -3.95 5.22 15.67
N VAL A 385 -2.99 5.35 14.74
CA VAL A 385 -3.25 5.85 13.38
C VAL A 385 -4.19 4.93 12.61
N MET A 386 -3.95 3.62 12.67
CA MET A 386 -4.80 2.61 12.02
C MET A 386 -6.24 2.67 12.52
N VAL A 387 -6.41 2.77 13.84
CA VAL A 387 -7.72 2.83 14.49
C VAL A 387 -8.48 4.09 14.08
N LEU A 388 -7.78 5.23 14.07
CA LEU A 388 -8.37 6.52 13.69
C LEU A 388 -8.79 6.54 12.22
N ASP A 389 -7.96 6.02 11.31
CA ASP A 389 -8.28 5.94 9.88
C ASP A 389 -9.45 4.99 9.60
N ALA A 390 -9.50 3.83 10.26
CA ALA A 390 -10.63 2.91 10.13
C ALA A 390 -11.93 3.51 10.66
N ALA A 391 -11.87 4.20 11.81
CA ALA A 391 -13.02 4.89 12.38
C ALA A 391 -13.50 6.02 11.46
N ARG A 392 -12.58 6.83 10.94
CA ARG A 392 -12.86 7.89 9.96
C ARG A 392 -13.57 7.33 8.74
N ASP A 393 -13.02 6.28 8.14
CA ASP A 393 -13.54 5.71 6.91
C ASP A 393 -14.95 5.12 7.13
N VAL A 394 -15.21 4.44 8.27
CA VAL A 394 -16.58 3.98 8.61
C VAL A 394 -17.53 5.16 8.84
N MET A 395 -17.12 6.19 9.59
CA MET A 395 -17.97 7.37 9.85
C MET A 395 -18.34 8.10 8.57
N LEU A 396 -17.40 8.28 7.64
CA LEU A 396 -17.68 8.88 6.33
C LEU A 396 -18.65 8.03 5.52
N ASN A 397 -18.50 6.70 5.51
CA ASN A 397 -19.41 5.82 4.79
C ASN A 397 -20.82 5.80 5.38
N VAL A 398 -20.95 5.83 6.70
CA VAL A 398 -22.25 5.97 7.37
C VAL A 398 -22.86 7.35 7.08
N HIS A 399 -22.10 8.44 7.21
CA HIS A 399 -22.61 9.79 6.91
C HIS A 399 -23.16 9.91 5.47
N ASN A 400 -22.60 9.13 4.54
CA ASN A 400 -22.90 9.18 3.11
C ASN A 400 -23.90 8.12 2.65
N LEU A 401 -24.75 7.59 3.55
CA LEU A 401 -25.80 6.64 3.19
C LEU A 401 -26.88 7.26 2.29
N GLY A 402 -27.31 6.50 1.29
CA GLY A 402 -28.44 6.83 0.41
C GLY A 402 -28.11 7.04 -1.08
N ASN A 403 -29.16 6.98 -1.89
CA ASN A 403 -29.21 6.84 -3.36
C ASN A 403 -28.47 7.91 -4.19
N ASP A 404 -28.35 7.61 -5.49
CA ASP A 404 -27.62 8.32 -6.54
C ASP A 404 -27.95 9.81 -6.77
N ALA A 405 -29.03 10.32 -6.20
CA ALA A 405 -29.49 11.70 -6.34
C ALA A 405 -29.70 12.35 -4.97
N LEU A 406 -28.64 12.97 -4.44
CA LEU A 406 -28.68 13.67 -3.18
C LEU A 406 -29.16 15.13 -3.37
N PRO A 407 -29.98 15.67 -2.44
CA PRO A 407 -30.24 17.11 -2.34
C PRO A 407 -28.92 17.89 -2.21
N LYS A 408 -28.91 19.12 -2.70
CA LYS A 408 -27.70 19.96 -2.75
C LYS A 408 -27.11 20.17 -1.36
N GLU A 409 -27.97 20.46 -0.38
CA GLU A 409 -27.60 20.70 1.01
C GLU A 409 -26.86 19.48 1.58
N LYS A 410 -27.36 18.27 1.28
CA LYS A 410 -26.70 17.03 1.67
C LYS A 410 -25.32 16.89 1.00
N CYS A 411 -25.17 17.22 -0.28
CA CYS A 411 -23.85 17.20 -0.94
C CYS A 411 -22.83 18.15 -0.28
N GLU A 412 -23.26 19.37 0.08
CA GLU A 412 -22.39 20.35 0.76
C GLU A 412 -21.96 19.85 2.15
N ASP A 413 -22.87 19.24 2.90
CA ASP A 413 -22.57 18.67 4.21
C ASP A 413 -21.55 17.53 4.13
N ILE A 414 -21.69 16.66 3.13
CA ILE A 414 -20.73 15.57 2.88
C ILE A 414 -19.32 16.11 2.63
N VAL A 415 -19.20 17.15 1.80
CA VAL A 415 -17.90 17.76 1.51
C VAL A 415 -17.29 18.38 2.77
N LYS A 416 -18.09 19.10 3.56
CA LYS A 416 -17.64 19.66 4.84
C LYS A 416 -17.22 18.56 5.82
N ALA A 417 -17.95 17.45 5.87
CA ALA A 417 -17.64 16.31 6.73
C ALA A 417 -16.29 15.69 6.36
N ILE A 418 -16.07 15.43 5.07
CA ILE A 418 -14.79 14.92 4.56
C ILE A 418 -13.68 15.91 4.85
N GLN A 419 -13.88 17.22 4.64
CA GLN A 419 -12.87 18.22 4.94
C GLN A 419 -12.51 18.26 6.44
N ALA A 420 -13.49 18.18 7.33
CA ALA A 420 -13.26 18.17 8.76
C ALA A 420 -12.56 16.88 9.25
N LEU A 421 -12.81 15.75 8.58
CA LEU A 421 -12.32 14.42 8.99
C LEU A 421 -11.04 13.96 8.28
N ALA A 422 -10.75 14.51 7.10
CA ALA A 422 -9.67 14.04 6.22
C ALA A 422 -8.77 15.16 5.67
N ASP A 423 -9.16 16.45 5.77
CA ASP A 423 -8.28 17.55 5.35
C ASP A 423 -7.36 17.92 6.51
N ASP A 424 -6.17 17.34 6.53
CA ASP A 424 -5.16 17.59 7.57
C ASP A 424 -4.66 19.05 7.60
N THR A 425 -4.98 19.84 6.58
CA THR A 425 -4.63 21.27 6.47
C THR A 425 -5.73 22.22 6.93
N ALA A 426 -6.93 21.72 7.23
CA ALA A 426 -7.98 22.55 7.78
C ALA A 426 -7.57 23.02 9.19
N GLU A 427 -7.73 24.31 9.46
CA GLU A 427 -7.62 24.90 10.81
C GLU A 427 -8.65 24.30 11.80
N ASP A 428 -9.51 23.39 11.34
CA ASP A 428 -10.56 22.76 12.12
C ASP A 428 -10.05 21.62 13.02
N TRP A 429 -10.42 21.79 14.27
CA TRP A 429 -10.02 21.14 15.52
C TRP A 429 -10.03 19.61 15.58
N LEU A 430 -10.65 18.88 14.65
CA LEU A 430 -10.75 17.41 14.77
C LEU A 430 -9.43 16.71 14.42
N GLY A 431 -8.86 17.00 13.25
CA GLY A 431 -7.56 16.44 12.85
C GLY A 431 -6.45 16.88 13.80
N VAL A 432 -6.40 18.18 14.11
CA VAL A 432 -5.41 18.75 15.05
C VAL A 432 -5.62 18.26 16.48
N GLY A 433 -6.85 18.23 16.99
CA GLY A 433 -7.16 17.78 18.35
C GLY A 433 -6.94 16.28 18.54
N LEU A 434 -7.24 15.46 17.53
CA LEU A 434 -6.85 14.04 17.52
C LEU A 434 -5.32 13.92 17.53
N ARG A 435 -4.59 14.65 16.67
CA ARG A 435 -3.10 14.64 16.67
C ARG A 435 -2.49 15.11 17.99
N GLU A 436 -3.01 16.18 18.59
CA GLU A 436 -2.49 16.73 19.85
C GLU A 436 -2.80 15.85 21.06
N THR A 437 -3.97 15.20 21.06
CA THR A 437 -4.39 14.28 22.12
C THR A 437 -3.67 12.94 22.01
N PHE A 438 -3.66 12.35 20.80
CA PHE A 438 -3.10 11.04 20.57
C PHE A 438 -1.60 11.05 20.29
N LYS A 439 -1.01 12.25 20.10
CA LYS A 439 0.39 12.46 19.70
C LYS A 439 0.78 11.67 18.45
N CYS A 440 -0.19 11.36 17.59
CA CYS A 440 0.02 10.66 16.32
C CYS A 440 0.09 11.67 15.17
N SER A 441 0.83 11.36 14.10
CA SER A 441 0.89 12.17 12.89
C SER A 441 0.37 11.40 11.67
N PRO A 442 -0.39 12.05 10.76
CA PRO A 442 -0.71 11.51 9.43
C PRO A 442 0.54 11.12 8.63
N ALA A 443 1.69 11.73 8.93
CA ALA A 443 2.96 11.39 8.32
C ALA A 443 3.43 9.96 8.66
N ALA A 444 2.86 9.30 9.68
CA ALA A 444 3.03 7.85 9.89
C ALA A 444 2.56 7.05 8.66
N TRP A 445 1.54 7.53 7.97
CA TRP A 445 0.98 6.99 6.72
C TRP A 445 1.21 7.96 5.56
N ALA A 446 2.44 8.43 5.42
CA ALA A 446 2.84 9.44 4.44
C ALA A 446 2.44 9.09 3.00
N SER A 447 2.46 7.81 2.60
CA SER A 447 2.07 7.42 1.24
C SER A 447 0.60 7.73 0.94
N ARG A 448 -0.34 7.43 1.86
CA ARG A 448 -1.77 7.75 1.69
C ARG A 448 -1.97 9.25 1.52
N PHE A 449 -1.41 10.02 2.46
CA PHE A 449 -1.48 11.47 2.43
C PHE A 449 -0.88 12.04 1.14
N ALA A 450 0.31 11.59 0.76
CA ALA A 450 1.01 12.08 -0.42
C ALA A 450 0.23 11.84 -1.72
N ILE A 451 -0.36 10.64 -1.89
CA ILE A 451 -1.19 10.30 -3.05
C ILE A 451 -2.41 11.22 -3.14
N GLN A 452 -3.15 11.37 -2.04
CA GLN A 452 -4.35 12.20 -2.01
C GLN A 452 -4.01 13.67 -2.23
N HIS A 453 -2.94 14.16 -1.58
CA HIS A 453 -2.50 15.54 -1.71
C HIS A 453 -2.06 15.83 -3.15
N ALA A 454 -1.26 14.95 -3.78
CA ALA A 454 -0.83 15.10 -5.17
C ALA A 454 -2.01 15.14 -6.14
N ILE A 455 -2.95 14.20 -6.03
CA ILE A 455 -4.16 14.18 -6.87
C ILE A 455 -4.98 15.45 -6.65
N SER A 456 -5.23 15.83 -5.40
CA SER A 456 -6.07 16.99 -5.06
C SER A 456 -5.53 18.32 -5.58
N LYS A 457 -4.22 18.39 -5.88
CA LYS A 457 -3.51 19.57 -6.37
C LYS A 457 -3.14 19.50 -7.87
N ALA A 458 -3.55 18.44 -8.57
CA ALA A 458 -3.34 18.29 -10.00
C ALA A 458 -4.03 19.43 -10.77
N THR A 459 -3.35 19.93 -11.79
CA THR A 459 -3.78 21.10 -12.56
C THR A 459 -4.25 20.74 -13.96
N ARG A 460 -3.91 19.55 -14.47
CA ARG A 460 -4.18 19.14 -15.86
C ARG A 460 -4.63 17.70 -15.98
N THR A 461 -3.84 16.74 -15.50
CA THR A 461 -4.06 15.32 -15.78
C THR A 461 -3.75 14.46 -14.57
N VAL A 462 -4.61 13.49 -14.28
CA VAL A 462 -4.31 12.43 -13.30
C VAL A 462 -4.51 11.09 -13.97
N TYR A 463 -3.49 10.24 -13.97
CA TYR A 463 -3.55 8.87 -14.47
C TYR A 463 -3.45 7.92 -13.29
N LEU A 464 -4.46 7.07 -13.11
CA LEU A 464 -4.58 6.15 -11.99
C LEU A 464 -4.70 4.73 -12.53
N SER A 465 -3.79 3.86 -12.12
CA SER A 465 -3.88 2.42 -12.37
C SER A 465 -3.90 1.71 -11.03
N ASN A 466 -5.05 1.16 -10.65
CA ASN A 466 -5.24 0.50 -9.37
C ASN A 466 -6.05 -0.80 -9.49
N GLN A 467 -5.91 -1.70 -8.53
CA GLN A 467 -6.71 -2.92 -8.51
C GLN A 467 -8.21 -2.62 -8.38
N MET A 468 -8.63 -2.01 -7.27
CA MET A 468 -10.04 -1.67 -6.95
C MET A 468 -10.13 -0.23 -6.46
N ILE A 469 -11.32 0.36 -6.43
CA ILE A 469 -11.50 1.70 -5.82
C ILE A 469 -12.14 1.64 -4.44
N SER A 470 -12.93 0.61 -4.14
CA SER A 470 -13.61 0.43 -2.86
C SER A 470 -13.19 -0.86 -2.18
N LEU A 471 -13.18 -0.89 -0.85
CA LEU A 471 -12.97 -2.10 -0.08
C LEU A 471 -14.32 -2.82 0.10
N ARG A 472 -14.50 -3.95 -0.60
CA ARG A 472 -15.68 -4.83 -0.51
C ARG A 472 -15.30 -6.32 -0.52
N GLY A 473 -14.27 -6.72 -1.30
CA GLY A 473 -13.89 -8.12 -1.51
C GLY A 473 -13.38 -8.87 -0.28
N LEU A 474 -12.49 -8.26 0.53
CA LEU A 474 -11.89 -8.87 1.72
C LEU A 474 -12.85 -9.00 2.92
N GLN A 475 -14.06 -8.48 2.78
CA GLN A 475 -15.05 -8.32 3.83
C GLN A 475 -16.18 -9.34 3.72
N GLU A 476 -16.59 -9.65 2.48
CA GLU A 476 -17.54 -10.73 2.19
C GLU A 476 -16.88 -12.07 2.59
N ASN A 477 -17.49 -12.80 3.52
CA ASN A 477 -16.98 -14.00 4.22
C ASN A 477 -16.09 -13.76 5.46
N ASN A 478 -15.84 -12.51 5.85
CA ASN A 478 -15.21 -12.21 7.14
C ASN A 478 -16.29 -12.05 8.21
N LYS A 479 -16.44 -13.06 9.07
CA LYS A 479 -17.45 -13.04 10.16
C LYS A 479 -17.30 -11.84 11.08
N THR A 480 -16.08 -11.37 11.34
CA THR A 480 -15.84 -10.15 12.14
C THR A 480 -16.38 -8.91 11.44
N TYR A 481 -16.20 -8.84 10.12
CA TYR A 481 -16.70 -7.71 9.34
C TYR A 481 -18.22 -7.72 9.22
N GLU A 482 -18.84 -8.86 8.95
CA GLU A 482 -20.30 -8.97 8.93
C GLU A 482 -20.90 -8.60 10.30
N THR A 483 -20.25 -9.01 11.39
CA THR A 483 -20.62 -8.60 12.74
C THR A 483 -20.52 -7.07 12.90
N LEU A 484 -19.44 -6.44 12.44
CA LEU A 484 -19.29 -4.97 12.47
C LEU A 484 -20.40 -4.28 11.66
N LYS A 485 -20.72 -4.78 10.46
CA LYS A 485 -21.78 -4.25 9.60
C LYS A 485 -23.15 -4.34 10.28
N GLU A 486 -23.50 -5.52 10.80
CA GLU A 486 -24.75 -5.73 11.55
C GLU A 486 -24.85 -4.79 12.76
N MET A 487 -23.76 -4.68 13.52
CA MET A 487 -23.67 -3.77 14.67
C MET A 487 -23.86 -2.32 14.24
N VAL A 488 -23.13 -1.81 13.26
CA VAL A 488 -23.32 -0.44 12.73
C VAL A 488 -24.77 -0.22 12.28
N ASN A 489 -25.35 -1.17 11.56
CA ASN A 489 -26.73 -1.10 11.08
C ASN A 489 -27.80 -1.12 12.19
N SER A 490 -27.48 -1.65 13.37
CA SER A 490 -28.37 -1.64 14.54
C SER A 490 -28.54 -0.26 15.17
N TYR A 491 -27.56 0.65 14.97
CA TYR A 491 -27.62 2.03 15.45
C TYR A 491 -28.23 2.98 14.42
N ILE A 492 -28.29 2.58 13.15
CA ILE A 492 -28.95 3.34 12.10
C ILE A 492 -30.47 3.22 12.27
N LYS A 493 -31.18 4.34 12.26
CA LYS A 493 -32.63 4.44 12.32
C LYS A 493 -33.30 3.49 11.35
N ALA A 494 -34.42 2.90 11.76
CA ALA A 494 -35.19 1.99 10.90
C ALA A 494 -35.70 2.66 9.61
N SER A 495 -35.88 3.98 9.61
CA SER A 495 -36.32 4.76 8.45
C SER A 495 -35.22 5.06 7.44
N GLU A 496 -33.97 4.76 7.76
CA GLU A 496 -32.81 5.17 6.97
C GLU A 496 -32.21 3.98 6.20
N PRO A 497 -31.58 4.22 5.03
CA PRO A 497 -30.87 3.18 4.30
C PRO A 497 -29.80 2.53 5.18
N LYS A 498 -29.75 1.20 5.18
CA LYS A 498 -28.70 0.46 5.89
C LYS A 498 -27.40 0.52 5.10
N TRP A 499 -26.28 0.50 5.82
CA TRP A 499 -24.96 0.40 5.24
C TRP A 499 -24.79 -0.97 4.57
N ASP A 500 -24.40 -0.95 3.31
CA ASP A 500 -24.08 -2.12 2.49
C ASP A 500 -22.81 -2.84 2.97
N GLY A 501 -22.01 -2.18 3.81
CA GLY A 501 -20.72 -2.68 4.26
C GLY A 501 -19.59 -2.37 3.29
N ILE A 502 -19.77 -1.48 2.31
CA ILE A 502 -18.68 -1.06 1.41
C ILE A 502 -17.97 0.13 2.05
N ILE A 503 -16.63 0.09 2.09
CA ILE A 503 -15.83 1.25 2.49
C ILE A 503 -15.32 1.96 1.22
N TRP A 504 -15.89 3.13 0.95
CA TRP A 504 -15.48 4.04 -0.13
C TRP A 504 -14.40 5.02 0.36
N PRO A 505 -13.37 5.32 -0.46
CA PRO A 505 -12.31 6.28 -0.12
C PRO A 505 -12.77 7.72 -0.41
N PHE A 506 -13.65 8.26 0.43
CA PHE A 506 -14.27 9.57 0.20
C PHE A 506 -13.28 10.74 0.12
N ASP A 507 -12.14 10.64 0.80
CA ASP A 507 -10.99 11.55 0.71
C ASP A 507 -10.39 11.59 -0.71
N LEU A 508 -10.13 10.43 -1.31
CA LEU A 508 -9.68 10.29 -2.69
C LEU A 508 -10.74 10.77 -3.68
N LEU A 509 -12.01 10.38 -3.48
CA LEU A 509 -13.10 10.81 -4.36
C LEU A 509 -13.29 12.33 -4.32
N LEU A 510 -13.09 12.96 -3.16
CA LEU A 510 -13.07 14.41 -3.02
C LEU A 510 -11.86 15.03 -3.73
N ALA A 511 -10.68 14.43 -3.61
CA ALA A 511 -9.49 14.87 -4.35
C ALA A 511 -9.73 14.86 -5.86
N ILE A 512 -10.36 13.82 -6.40
CA ILE A 512 -10.79 13.74 -7.81
C ILE A 512 -11.79 14.85 -8.13
N ALA A 513 -12.84 15.04 -7.32
CA ALA A 513 -13.83 16.08 -7.53
C ALA A 513 -13.22 17.50 -7.53
N LYS A 514 -12.21 17.77 -6.68
CA LYS A 514 -11.43 19.01 -6.68
C LYS A 514 -10.72 19.24 -8.03
N VAL A 515 -10.17 18.19 -8.66
CA VAL A 515 -9.57 18.27 -10.01
C VAL A 515 -10.63 18.59 -11.05
N LEU A 516 -11.76 17.88 -11.04
CA LEU A 516 -12.83 18.10 -12.02
C LEU A 516 -13.42 19.51 -11.92
N ASN A 517 -13.59 20.04 -10.71
CA ASN A 517 -14.05 21.41 -10.51
C ASN A 517 -13.08 22.45 -11.08
N ARG A 518 -11.76 22.22 -10.99
CA ARG A 518 -10.76 23.10 -11.62
C ARG A 518 -10.79 23.04 -13.14
N LEU A 519 -11.03 21.85 -13.69
CA LEU A 519 -11.03 21.59 -15.14
C LEU A 519 -12.40 21.78 -15.81
N LYS A 520 -13.43 22.21 -15.07
CA LYS A 520 -14.82 22.23 -15.54
C LYS A 520 -15.02 23.03 -16.83
N ASP A 521 -14.27 24.12 -17.00
CA ASP A 521 -14.33 25.02 -18.14
C ASP A 521 -13.25 24.74 -19.19
N SER A 522 -12.38 23.73 -18.97
CA SER A 522 -11.35 23.36 -19.94
C SER A 522 -11.98 22.63 -21.13
N GLU A 523 -11.63 23.08 -22.33
CA GLU A 523 -11.99 22.44 -23.60
C GLU A 523 -10.97 21.39 -24.08
N VAL A 524 -9.83 21.27 -23.40
CA VAL A 524 -8.80 20.26 -23.74
C VAL A 524 -9.30 18.88 -23.33
N LEU A 525 -9.43 17.96 -24.29
CA LEU A 525 -9.99 16.62 -24.06
C LEU A 525 -9.05 15.70 -23.28
N GLU A 526 -7.76 15.94 -23.41
CA GLU A 526 -6.69 15.19 -22.75
C GLU A 526 -6.53 15.60 -21.27
N GLU A 527 -7.19 16.68 -20.83
CA GLU A 527 -7.21 17.13 -19.44
C GLU A 527 -8.37 16.48 -18.68
N GLY A 528 -8.05 15.89 -17.53
CA GLY A 528 -9.01 15.15 -16.73
C GLY A 528 -8.36 14.13 -15.80
N VAL A 529 -9.20 13.28 -15.21
CA VAL A 529 -8.80 12.14 -14.38
C VAL A 529 -9.12 10.87 -15.14
N PHE A 530 -8.12 10.01 -15.30
CA PHE A 530 -8.19 8.76 -16.05
C PHE A 530 -7.89 7.62 -15.08
N LEU A 531 -8.83 6.69 -14.91
CA LEU A 531 -8.73 5.59 -13.97
C LEU A 531 -8.87 4.26 -14.72
N VAL A 532 -7.95 3.33 -14.50
CA VAL A 532 -8.06 1.95 -14.93
C VAL A 532 -8.13 1.04 -13.71
N LEU A 533 -9.13 0.16 -13.69
CA LEU A 533 -9.36 -0.83 -12.65
C LEU A 533 -9.33 -2.26 -13.20
N THR A 534 -9.24 -3.22 -12.30
CA THR A 534 -9.54 -4.64 -12.58
C THR A 534 -11.01 -4.81 -13.06
N PRO A 535 -11.43 -5.97 -13.61
CA PRO A 535 -12.81 -6.17 -14.04
C PRO A 535 -13.79 -6.07 -12.87
N ASN A 536 -15.06 -5.84 -13.20
CA ASN A 536 -16.12 -5.83 -12.20
C ASN A 536 -16.50 -7.28 -11.78
N ALA A 537 -16.73 -7.52 -10.49
CA ALA A 537 -17.19 -8.81 -10.00
C ALA A 537 -18.67 -9.06 -10.40
N GLY A 538 -18.95 -10.17 -11.09
CA GLY A 538 -20.29 -10.52 -11.57
C GLY A 538 -20.43 -10.50 -13.10
N THR A 539 -19.47 -9.91 -13.83
CA THR A 539 -19.36 -10.10 -15.29
C THR A 539 -18.62 -11.42 -15.55
N GLY A 540 -19.39 -12.47 -15.85
CA GLY A 540 -18.96 -13.87 -15.87
C GLY A 540 -17.57 -14.15 -16.44
N SER A 541 -16.68 -14.65 -15.58
CA SER A 541 -15.56 -15.56 -15.90
C SER A 541 -14.96 -16.01 -14.57
N GLY A 542 -14.91 -17.32 -14.33
CA GLY A 542 -14.48 -17.89 -13.04
C GLY A 542 -13.03 -17.54 -12.65
N GLY A 543 -12.74 -17.67 -11.36
CA GLY A 543 -11.42 -17.49 -10.74
C GLY A 543 -11.21 -16.11 -10.08
N TYR A 544 -10.77 -16.12 -8.82
CA TYR A 544 -10.40 -14.97 -7.96
C TYR A 544 -11.38 -13.77 -7.98
N ASP A 545 -12.66 -14.00 -7.71
CA ASP A 545 -13.63 -12.89 -7.56
C ASP A 545 -13.25 -11.90 -6.44
N ASP A 546 -12.43 -12.32 -5.48
CA ASP A 546 -11.88 -11.45 -4.41
C ASP A 546 -10.86 -10.42 -4.93
N TRP A 547 -10.32 -10.64 -6.13
CA TRP A 547 -9.37 -9.74 -6.78
C TRP A 547 -10.05 -8.79 -7.76
N LYS A 548 -11.35 -8.98 -7.99
CA LYS A 548 -12.17 -8.13 -8.84
C LYS A 548 -12.77 -6.99 -8.05
N ASP A 549 -12.94 -5.86 -8.72
CA ASP A 549 -13.56 -4.71 -8.11
C ASP A 549 -15.06 -4.90 -8.12
N LYS A 550 -15.68 -4.77 -6.95
CA LYS A 550 -17.11 -5.02 -6.78
C LYS A 550 -17.94 -3.75 -6.95
N SER A 551 -17.31 -2.60 -7.18
CA SER A 551 -18.00 -1.34 -7.49
C SER A 551 -18.34 -1.21 -8.97
N THR A 552 -19.49 -0.62 -9.26
CA THR A 552 -19.91 -0.27 -10.62
C THR A 552 -19.36 1.08 -11.04
N ASN A 553 -19.31 1.31 -12.35
CA ASN A 553 -18.87 2.60 -12.89
C ASN A 553 -19.86 3.72 -12.54
N ILE A 554 -21.16 3.41 -12.48
CA ILE A 554 -22.21 4.33 -12.05
C ILE A 554 -21.96 4.78 -10.61
N GLU A 555 -21.76 3.84 -9.68
CA GLU A 555 -21.57 4.16 -8.26
C GLU A 555 -20.40 5.10 -8.00
N ILE A 556 -19.30 4.91 -8.74
CA ILE A 556 -18.12 5.77 -8.68
C ILE A 556 -18.44 7.17 -9.23
N GLY A 557 -18.98 7.23 -10.46
CA GLY A 557 -19.30 8.48 -11.15
C GLY A 557 -20.32 9.32 -10.38
N THR A 558 -21.32 8.68 -9.80
CA THR A 558 -22.36 9.33 -8.99
C THR A 558 -21.80 9.94 -7.71
N ARG A 559 -20.93 9.21 -6.99
CA ARG A 559 -20.28 9.76 -5.78
C ARG A 559 -19.42 10.97 -6.11
N ILE A 560 -18.62 10.90 -7.18
CA ILE A 560 -17.82 12.04 -7.65
C ILE A 560 -18.71 13.22 -8.04
N LYS A 561 -19.82 12.98 -8.75
CA LYS A 561 -20.81 14.02 -9.13
C LYS A 561 -21.38 14.71 -7.87
N ASN A 562 -21.77 13.95 -6.86
CA ASN A 562 -22.33 14.50 -5.63
C ASN A 562 -21.31 15.35 -4.88
N LEU A 563 -20.06 14.88 -4.78
CA LEU A 563 -18.96 15.66 -4.18
C LEU A 563 -18.65 16.94 -4.99
N LEU A 564 -18.71 16.87 -6.31
CA LEU A 564 -18.54 18.03 -7.18
C LEU A 564 -19.63 19.09 -6.94
N ARG A 565 -20.89 18.68 -6.77
CA ARG A 565 -22.01 19.58 -6.41
C ARG A 565 -21.84 20.17 -5.01
N GLY A 566 -21.30 19.41 -4.07
CA GLY A 566 -20.98 19.90 -2.72
C GLY A 566 -19.82 20.90 -2.71
N LEU A 567 -18.81 20.70 -3.55
CA LEU A 567 -17.66 21.61 -3.70
C LEU A 567 -18.03 22.92 -4.41
N ASN A 568 -18.97 22.85 -5.35
CA ASN A 568 -19.41 24.00 -6.11
C ASN A 568 -20.93 24.05 -6.17
N SER A 569 -21.48 24.83 -5.24
CA SER A 569 -22.91 25.00 -5.02
C SER A 569 -23.66 25.63 -6.22
N THR A 570 -22.96 26.17 -7.21
CA THR A 570 -23.58 26.72 -8.43
C THR A 570 -23.91 25.64 -9.47
N LEU A 571 -23.41 24.41 -9.30
CA LEU A 571 -23.62 23.33 -10.27
C LEU A 571 -24.96 22.64 -10.07
N THR A 572 -25.77 22.58 -11.13
CA THR A 572 -26.94 21.70 -11.19
C THR A 572 -26.49 20.24 -11.30
N ASP A 573 -27.43 19.30 -11.10
CA ASP A 573 -27.13 17.88 -11.28
C ASP A 573 -26.67 17.57 -12.72
N ASP A 574 -27.32 18.17 -13.72
CA ASP A 574 -26.99 17.98 -15.13
C ASP A 574 -25.62 18.55 -15.51
N THR A 575 -25.30 19.75 -15.03
CA THR A 575 -23.97 20.35 -15.29
C THR A 575 -22.88 19.53 -14.61
N ALA A 576 -23.06 19.12 -13.36
CA ALA A 576 -22.10 18.26 -12.66
C ALA A 576 -21.91 16.92 -13.37
N ARG A 577 -23.01 16.30 -13.83
CA ARG A 577 -22.98 15.07 -14.63
C ARG A 577 -22.23 15.27 -15.95
N GLY A 578 -22.45 16.39 -16.64
CA GLY A 578 -21.73 16.78 -17.85
C GLY A 578 -20.22 16.89 -17.62
N ILE A 579 -19.81 17.53 -16.52
CA ILE A 579 -18.39 17.65 -16.13
C ILE A 579 -17.78 16.28 -15.86
N VAL A 580 -18.44 15.42 -15.07
CA VAL A 580 -17.95 14.05 -14.81
C VAL A 580 -17.80 13.28 -16.12
N ARG A 581 -18.81 13.29 -16.99
CA ARG A 581 -18.74 12.63 -18.31
C ARG A 581 -17.59 13.15 -19.16
N LYS A 582 -17.33 14.46 -19.15
CA LYS A 582 -16.26 15.09 -19.97
C LYS A 582 -14.87 14.82 -19.41
N LYS A 583 -14.69 14.93 -18.09
CA LYS A 583 -13.37 15.04 -17.43
C LYS A 583 -12.97 13.86 -16.56
N PHE A 584 -13.87 12.91 -16.28
CA PHE A 584 -13.54 11.65 -15.60
C PHE A 584 -13.72 10.48 -16.57
N LYS A 585 -12.63 9.77 -16.85
CA LYS A 585 -12.61 8.62 -17.75
C LYS A 585 -12.20 7.39 -16.95
N LEU A 586 -13.11 6.43 -16.85
CA LEU A 586 -12.85 5.14 -16.23
C LEU A 586 -12.68 4.09 -17.33
N ARG A 587 -11.83 3.09 -17.13
CA ARG A 587 -11.80 1.86 -17.93
C ARG A 587 -11.57 0.69 -16.99
N ARG A 588 -11.95 -0.50 -17.45
CA ARG A 588 -11.62 -1.75 -16.76
C ARG A 588 -10.89 -2.65 -17.73
N ILE A 589 -9.90 -3.39 -17.24
CA ILE A 589 -9.31 -4.43 -18.08
C ILE A 589 -10.33 -5.53 -18.39
N SER A 590 -10.18 -6.21 -19.52
CA SER A 590 -10.97 -7.40 -19.87
C SER A 590 -10.08 -8.44 -20.53
N SER A 591 -10.43 -9.72 -20.39
CA SER A 591 -9.70 -10.84 -20.99
C SER A 591 -9.63 -10.76 -22.52
N ALA A 592 -10.62 -10.12 -23.15
CA ALA A 592 -10.69 -9.86 -24.57
C ALA A 592 -9.72 -8.76 -25.03
N GLY A 593 -9.47 -7.75 -24.19
CA GLY A 593 -8.58 -6.63 -24.50
C GLY A 593 -7.09 -6.94 -24.34
N ILE A 594 -6.73 -7.85 -23.42
CA ILE A 594 -5.34 -8.09 -23.03
C ILE A 594 -5.05 -9.60 -22.94
N ALA A 595 -4.73 -10.26 -24.05
CA ALA A 595 -4.11 -11.61 -24.16
C ALA A 595 -4.35 -12.61 -22.98
N GLY A 596 -5.61 -12.77 -22.54
CA GLY A 596 -5.98 -13.66 -21.42
C GLY A 596 -5.73 -13.12 -20.00
N ALA A 597 -5.08 -11.97 -19.83
CA ALA A 597 -5.00 -11.26 -18.55
C ALA A 597 -6.36 -10.66 -18.18
N ASN A 598 -6.86 -11.00 -17.01
CA ASN A 598 -8.14 -10.50 -16.48
C ASN A 598 -8.00 -9.95 -15.05
N LEU A 599 -6.78 -9.71 -14.57
CA LEU A 599 -6.52 -9.12 -13.26
C LEU A 599 -5.53 -7.96 -13.38
N LEU A 600 -5.86 -6.82 -12.76
CA LEU A 600 -5.00 -5.65 -12.63
C LEU A 600 -4.65 -5.53 -11.14
N HIS A 601 -3.38 -5.55 -10.80
CA HIS A 601 -2.91 -5.44 -9.41
C HIS A 601 -1.91 -4.28 -9.20
N SER A 602 -1.74 -3.42 -10.20
CA SER A 602 -0.90 -2.23 -10.11
C SER A 602 -1.32 -1.28 -8.99
N LYS A 603 -0.35 -0.51 -8.49
CA LYS A 603 -0.57 0.73 -7.72
C LYS A 603 0.36 1.82 -8.27
N ALA A 604 -0.06 2.42 -9.39
CA ALA A 604 0.72 3.46 -10.07
C ALA A 604 -0.11 4.68 -10.42
N TYR A 605 0.38 5.84 -10.02
CA TYR A 605 -0.36 7.10 -10.11
C TYR A 605 0.55 8.18 -10.70
N CYS A 606 0.10 8.85 -11.75
CA CYS A 606 0.84 9.94 -12.35
C CYS A 606 0.01 11.23 -12.35
N VAL A 607 0.62 12.30 -11.84
CA VAL A 607 -0.01 13.63 -11.74
C VAL A 607 0.71 14.60 -12.67
N ASP A 608 -0.09 15.27 -13.50
CA ASP A 608 0.30 16.29 -14.49
C ASP A 608 1.42 15.87 -15.46
N SER A 609 1.64 14.56 -15.64
CA SER A 609 2.82 14.01 -16.34
C SER A 609 4.15 14.54 -15.78
N LYS A 610 4.19 14.84 -14.48
CA LYS A 610 5.37 15.37 -13.76
C LYS A 610 5.80 14.52 -12.58
N LEU A 611 4.84 14.02 -11.82
CA LEU A 611 5.08 13.17 -10.67
C LEU A 611 4.52 11.77 -10.94
N LEU A 612 5.33 10.74 -10.71
CA LEU A 612 4.93 9.34 -10.84
C LEU A 612 5.18 8.60 -9.52
N TYR A 613 4.13 8.02 -8.98
CA TYR A 613 4.16 7.08 -7.88
C TYR A 613 4.14 5.64 -8.39
N ILE A 614 5.02 4.80 -7.86
CA ILE A 614 4.97 3.33 -7.98
C ILE A 614 5.26 2.74 -6.60
N GLY A 615 4.40 1.84 -6.13
CA GLY A 615 4.56 1.20 -4.82
C GLY A 615 3.53 0.12 -4.56
N SER A 616 3.33 -0.20 -3.28
CA SER A 616 2.37 -1.21 -2.83
C SER A 616 1.02 -0.62 -2.35
N ASP A 617 1.00 0.69 -2.05
CA ASP A 617 -0.15 1.38 -1.46
C ASP A 617 -1.35 1.54 -2.44
N ASN A 618 -2.46 0.91 -2.11
CA ASN A 618 -3.68 0.90 -2.91
C ASN A 618 -4.51 2.18 -2.73
N LEU A 619 -5.27 2.56 -3.76
CA LEU A 619 -6.26 3.65 -3.67
C LEU A 619 -7.50 3.30 -2.84
N TYR A 620 -7.86 2.02 -2.76
CA TYR A 620 -8.97 1.59 -1.91
C TYR A 620 -8.54 1.64 -0.44
N PRO A 621 -9.47 1.86 0.50
CA PRO A 621 -9.16 1.86 1.93
C PRO A 621 -8.50 0.53 2.35
N SER A 622 -7.27 0.63 2.84
CA SER A 622 -6.52 -0.45 3.49
C SER A 622 -5.83 0.14 4.70
N TYR A 623 -5.47 -0.70 5.66
CA TYR A 623 -4.86 -0.26 6.91
C TYR A 623 -3.54 -0.99 7.17
N ASN A 624 -2.88 -1.40 6.09
CA ASN A 624 -1.65 -2.16 6.09
C ASN A 624 -0.44 -1.25 6.01
N GLU A 625 0.73 -1.82 6.32
CA GLU A 625 2.00 -1.16 6.13
C GLU A 625 2.42 -1.29 4.66
N GLU A 626 2.78 -0.17 4.04
CA GLU A 626 2.97 -0.07 2.59
C GLU A 626 4.26 0.71 2.31
N HIS A 627 4.80 0.56 1.11
CA HIS A 627 6.00 1.28 0.68
C HIS A 627 5.89 1.68 -0.80
N GLY A 628 6.42 2.84 -1.16
CA GLY A 628 6.48 3.29 -2.54
C GLY A 628 7.40 4.48 -2.73
N VAL A 629 7.52 4.91 -3.98
CA VAL A 629 8.38 6.02 -4.37
C VAL A 629 7.64 6.98 -5.29
N TRP A 630 7.84 8.27 -5.07
CA TRP A 630 7.58 9.32 -6.04
C TRP A 630 8.87 9.67 -6.77
N ILE A 631 8.78 9.77 -8.10
CA ILE A 631 9.86 10.27 -8.94
C ILE A 631 9.40 11.48 -9.75
N GLU A 632 10.33 12.38 -10.00
CA GLU A 632 10.19 13.53 -10.88
C GLU A 632 11.33 13.49 -11.91
N ASP A 633 11.14 12.67 -12.95
CA ASP A 633 12.09 12.53 -14.06
C ASP A 633 11.35 12.48 -15.41
N PRO A 634 11.41 13.55 -16.24
CA PRO A 634 10.67 13.61 -17.50
C PRO A 634 10.94 12.42 -18.44
N THR A 635 12.17 11.88 -18.42
CA THR A 635 12.55 10.75 -19.27
C THR A 635 11.86 9.46 -18.83
N ALA A 636 11.97 9.11 -17.54
CA ALA A 636 11.28 7.96 -16.95
C ALA A 636 9.76 8.08 -17.08
N LEU A 637 9.20 9.28 -16.87
CA LEU A 637 7.76 9.49 -17.03
C LEU A 637 7.29 9.30 -18.47
N ALA A 638 8.04 9.80 -19.45
CA ALA A 638 7.74 9.59 -20.86
C ALA A 638 7.79 8.09 -21.22
N GLU A 639 8.80 7.37 -20.74
CA GLU A 639 8.94 5.93 -20.99
C GLU A 639 7.86 5.12 -20.28
N TRP A 640 7.52 5.41 -19.01
CA TRP A 640 6.38 4.81 -18.31
C TRP A 640 5.07 5.05 -19.06
N LYS A 641 4.84 6.29 -19.49
CA LYS A 641 3.61 6.65 -20.20
C LYS A 641 3.49 5.87 -21.50
N LYS A 642 4.58 5.75 -22.25
CA LYS A 642 4.67 5.02 -23.52
C LYS A 642 4.54 3.51 -23.35
N THR A 643 5.31 2.92 -22.43
CA THR A 643 5.46 1.47 -22.31
C THR A 643 4.43 0.82 -21.41
N TYR A 644 3.83 1.56 -20.49
CA TYR A 644 2.82 1.03 -19.58
C TYR A 644 1.47 1.71 -19.78
N TRP A 645 1.36 3.01 -19.53
CA TRP A 645 0.06 3.67 -19.45
C TRP A 645 -0.72 3.66 -20.77
N HIS A 646 -0.10 4.05 -21.89
CA HIS A 646 -0.78 4.10 -23.18
C HIS A 646 -1.24 2.70 -23.63
N GLU A 647 -0.43 1.68 -23.37
CA GLU A 647 -0.78 0.29 -23.70
C GLU A 647 -1.92 -0.22 -22.82
N LEU A 648 -1.83 -0.04 -21.50
CA LEU A 648 -2.89 -0.36 -20.56
C LEU A 648 -4.19 0.35 -20.94
N TRP A 649 -4.13 1.67 -21.14
CA TRP A 649 -5.29 2.49 -21.46
C TRP A 649 -5.95 2.02 -22.76
N THR A 650 -5.18 1.85 -23.83
CA THR A 650 -5.68 1.48 -25.16
C THR A 650 -6.33 0.09 -25.16
N LYS A 651 -5.77 -0.85 -24.39
CA LYS A 651 -6.26 -2.23 -24.32
C LYS A 651 -7.32 -2.47 -23.25
N ALA A 652 -7.44 -1.58 -22.27
CA ALA A 652 -8.54 -1.62 -21.31
C ALA A 652 -9.86 -1.34 -22.03
N ASP A 653 -10.88 -2.09 -21.66
CA ASP A 653 -12.17 -2.13 -22.32
C ASP A 653 -12.95 -0.83 -22.11
N LEU A 654 -13.50 -0.31 -23.20
CA LEU A 654 -14.37 0.86 -23.23
C LEU A 654 -15.83 0.52 -22.95
N SER A 655 -16.25 -0.72 -23.22
CA SER A 655 -17.66 -1.15 -23.23
C SER A 655 -18.36 -1.03 -21.88
N LEU A 656 -17.61 -0.92 -20.78
CA LEU A 656 -18.18 -0.74 -19.45
C LEU A 656 -18.42 0.74 -19.08
N THR A 657 -18.07 1.70 -19.94
CA THR A 657 -18.30 3.14 -19.67
C THR A 657 -19.39 3.79 -20.51
N SER A 658 -19.81 3.18 -21.61
CA SER A 658 -20.72 3.82 -22.55
C SER A 658 -22.19 3.63 -22.24
N ASP A 659 -22.61 2.57 -21.54
CA ASP A 659 -24.03 2.15 -21.58
C ASP A 659 -24.84 2.52 -20.33
N GLU A 660 -24.18 3.01 -19.27
CA GLU A 660 -24.84 3.14 -17.96
C GLU A 660 -24.76 4.56 -17.34
N MET A 661 -23.95 5.44 -17.92
CA MET A 661 -24.11 6.90 -17.76
C MET A 661 -24.70 7.54 -19.01
N SER A 662 -25.09 6.76 -20.02
CA SER A 662 -25.78 7.26 -21.21
C SER A 662 -27.29 7.09 -21.04
N LEU A 663 -27.98 8.23 -21.04
CA LEU A 663 -29.22 8.34 -21.78
C LEU A 663 -28.92 9.36 -22.88
N ASP A 664 -29.32 8.95 -24.08
CA ASP A 664 -29.30 9.62 -25.38
C ASP A 664 -28.02 9.52 -26.24
N VAL A 665 -27.99 8.44 -27.02
CA VAL A 665 -28.14 8.47 -28.49
C VAL A 665 -27.67 9.78 -29.14
N LEU A 666 -26.42 9.81 -29.60
CA LEU A 666 -26.09 10.51 -30.84
C LEU A 666 -26.13 9.49 -31.98
N THR A 667 -27.33 9.40 -32.56
CA THR A 667 -27.58 8.96 -33.92
C THR A 667 -26.59 9.60 -34.89
N LYS A 668 -26.08 8.79 -35.81
CA LYS A 668 -25.64 9.15 -37.18
C LYS A 668 -25.36 10.65 -37.42
N LYS A 669 -24.08 11.00 -37.52
CA LYS A 669 -23.50 11.63 -38.71
C LYS A 669 -21.98 11.64 -38.64
#